data_AF-A0A953Y749-F1
#
_entry.id   AF-A0A953Y749-F1
#
_cell.length_a   1.000
_cell.length_b   1.000
_cell.length_c   1.000
_cell.angle_alpha   90.00
_cell.angle_beta   90.00
_cell.angle_gamma   90.00
#
_symmetry.space_group_name_H-M   'P 1'
#
loop_
_entity.id
_entity.type
_entity.pdbx_description
1 polymer ?
#
loop_
_entity_poly.entity_id
_entity_poly.type
_entity_poly.pdbx_seq_one_letter_code
_entity_poly.pdbx_strand_id
1 'polypeptide(L)'
;MTSRLPLLALACCLLAQQAVGEAPPAPEPQLFVSDAELPALRARLRRAPFKARWEAYLAKLAQGQPGGTAKLDDLASVRWLAWTVIDQAFAYRVTGRAEHLDAAWAALEPALGWERWHRDWDWNKGAELPTAVLALASGVFYDACGARLDDGRRARFLERVERLALQPYLASIEVHKDWWVADPLSNWTGTVHGQCGVLALALRDALPSARRAAEHARAHLGPFLETATLADGGGHEGVMYSRAGLEPACVFLHAWTRSLGEKDDWAGLPGLARERLLGYWDVYLHGPDQTYANFNDMDAKTFSGLFGDDPRRRTFGGPNANLCALFEAFWPEGDPLLLWAADHGGGGDFSRGIAPWWFLWRREVKPSKARPALEPAVVFRGAGHAVLRTSHAWLALQGGWIPDSEIHKNFDLGSFVLVVDGQRFVHDPGYGKREATAHSVLTLEGPDGKPLEQRKGARGRYLALSSSPALRYAAVDLGAAYGPPLRRWVRHVLLLERGAAVIVDEVELERGARGPALRLQVPCEPTLAGEGRAGLELEGGQGRLGGSVFGGALEVAASHPSALVTRLDPAREEHLVLTVLAPGPALGAAAFERDGDAARLKCPGGILHLARDAAGWRPTRLGKTPIEVGDPAARSLKRATGRARR
;
A
#
# COMPACT_ATOMS: atom_id res chain seq x y z
N MET A 1 -61.81 -12.22 -28.25
CA MET A 1 -61.03 -11.68 -27.10
C MET A 1 -59.57 -12.08 -27.29
N THR A 2 -58.84 -11.32 -28.11
CA THR A 2 -57.42 -11.53 -28.43
C THR A 2 -56.94 -10.26 -29.16
N SER A 3 -55.70 -9.82 -28.89
CA SER A 3 -54.91 -8.81 -29.64
C SER A 3 -55.10 -7.29 -29.40
N ARG A 4 -54.98 -6.80 -28.16
CA ARG A 4 -54.72 -5.35 -27.89
C ARG A 4 -53.49 -5.03 -27.03
N LEU A 5 -52.67 -6.01 -26.66
CA LEU A 5 -51.44 -5.79 -25.88
C LEU A 5 -50.22 -5.21 -26.63
N PRO A 6 -49.99 -5.42 -27.95
CA PRO A 6 -48.75 -4.94 -28.56
C PRO A 6 -48.73 -3.42 -28.85
N LEU A 7 -49.90 -2.77 -28.97
CA LEU A 7 -49.99 -1.33 -29.22
C LEU A 7 -49.72 -0.47 -27.97
N LEU A 8 -50.08 -0.95 -26.78
CA LEU A 8 -49.79 -0.23 -25.53
C LEU A 8 -48.29 -0.28 -25.19
N ALA A 9 -47.62 -1.41 -25.43
CA ALA A 9 -46.18 -1.52 -25.24
C ALA A 9 -45.40 -0.63 -26.22
N LEU A 10 -45.85 -0.54 -27.49
CA LEU A 10 -45.24 0.36 -28.48
C LEU A 10 -45.48 1.84 -28.17
N ALA A 11 -46.68 2.19 -27.69
CA ALA A 11 -47.02 3.55 -27.28
C ALA A 11 -46.26 3.99 -26.01
N CYS A 12 -46.04 3.10 -25.05
CA CYS A 12 -45.20 3.38 -23.88
C CYS A 12 -43.73 3.59 -24.27
N CYS A 13 -43.20 2.84 -25.24
CA CYS A 13 -41.85 3.07 -25.77
C CYS A 13 -41.72 4.38 -26.55
N LEU A 14 -42.74 4.75 -27.34
CA LEU A 14 -42.77 6.03 -28.09
C LEU A 14 -42.96 7.24 -27.17
N LEU A 15 -43.77 7.14 -26.12
CA LEU A 15 -43.93 8.19 -25.11
C LEU A 15 -42.71 8.34 -24.21
N ALA A 16 -41.99 7.25 -23.91
CA ALA A 16 -40.70 7.31 -23.21
C ALA A 16 -39.60 7.98 -24.06
N GLN A 17 -39.66 7.89 -25.40
CA GLN A 17 -38.76 8.61 -26.29
C GLN A 17 -39.13 10.10 -26.46
N GLN A 18 -40.42 10.47 -26.34
CA GLN A 18 -40.87 11.86 -26.45
C GLN A 18 -40.78 12.66 -25.14
N ALA A 19 -40.52 12.02 -24.01
CA ALA A 19 -40.33 12.67 -22.71
C ALA A 19 -38.85 12.90 -22.34
N VAL A 20 -37.92 12.85 -23.30
CA VAL A 20 -36.57 13.38 -23.09
C VAL A 20 -36.66 14.90 -23.21
N GLY A 21 -37.11 15.54 -22.13
CA GLY A 21 -37.01 16.99 -22.01
C GLY A 21 -35.57 17.44 -22.25
N GLU A 22 -35.38 18.68 -22.71
CA GLU A 22 -34.05 19.25 -22.89
C GLU A 22 -33.21 19.00 -21.64
N ALA A 23 -32.08 18.31 -21.80
CA ALA A 23 -31.19 18.05 -20.68
C ALA A 23 -30.73 19.40 -20.12
N PRO A 24 -30.63 19.56 -18.78
CA PRO A 24 -30.13 20.80 -18.21
C PRO A 24 -28.76 21.15 -18.82
N PRO A 25 -28.43 22.45 -18.97
CA PRO A 25 -27.12 22.84 -19.43
C PRO A 25 -26.07 22.24 -18.48
N ALA A 26 -24.98 21.73 -19.04
CA ALA A 26 -23.90 21.22 -18.20
C ALA A 26 -23.33 22.39 -17.37
N PRO A 27 -23.05 22.18 -16.07
CA PRO A 27 -22.37 23.18 -15.27
C PRO A 27 -20.98 23.44 -15.82
N GLU A 28 -20.42 24.62 -15.52
CA GLU A 28 -19.02 24.89 -15.80
C GLU A 28 -18.13 23.89 -15.03
N PRO A 29 -17.01 23.44 -15.62
CA PRO A 29 -16.06 22.55 -14.94
C PRO A 29 -15.62 23.19 -13.62
N GLN A 30 -15.79 22.47 -12.51
CA GLN A 30 -15.59 23.03 -11.17
C GLN A 30 -14.88 22.08 -10.22
N LEU A 31 -14.87 20.77 -10.48
CA LEU A 31 -14.32 19.81 -9.52
C LEU A 31 -12.82 19.99 -9.34
N PHE A 32 -12.06 20.05 -10.43
CA PHE A 32 -10.59 20.01 -10.37
C PHE A 32 -9.91 21.26 -10.92
N VAL A 33 -10.38 21.78 -12.06
CA VAL A 33 -9.82 22.97 -12.71
C VAL A 33 -10.92 23.77 -13.40
N SER A 34 -11.16 24.99 -12.93
CA SER A 34 -12.14 25.89 -13.55
C SER A 34 -11.60 26.59 -14.79
N ASP A 35 -12.49 27.18 -15.60
CA ASP A 35 -12.09 27.91 -16.81
C ASP A 35 -11.14 29.06 -16.49
N ALA A 36 -11.37 29.71 -15.34
CA ALA A 36 -10.51 30.79 -14.84
C ALA A 36 -9.09 30.32 -14.48
N GLU A 37 -8.90 29.06 -14.08
CA GLU A 37 -7.61 28.52 -13.64
C GLU A 37 -6.79 27.92 -14.79
N LEU A 38 -7.43 27.58 -15.90
CA LEU A 38 -6.77 26.95 -17.05
C LEU A 38 -5.57 27.72 -17.58
N PRO A 39 -5.59 29.06 -17.75
CA PRO A 39 -4.42 29.80 -18.20
C PRO A 39 -3.22 29.62 -17.27
N ALA A 40 -3.43 29.65 -15.95
CA ALA A 40 -2.38 29.47 -14.96
C ALA A 40 -1.83 28.04 -14.96
N LEU A 41 -2.71 27.03 -15.05
CA LEU A 41 -2.30 25.63 -15.19
C LEU A 41 -1.47 25.41 -16.46
N ARG A 42 -1.92 25.92 -17.61
CA ARG A 42 -1.20 25.81 -18.89
C ARG A 42 0.18 26.47 -18.82
N ALA A 43 0.28 27.63 -18.18
CA ALA A 43 1.56 28.29 -17.96
C ALA A 43 2.48 27.44 -17.06
N ARG A 44 1.93 26.86 -15.98
CA ARG A 44 2.65 25.96 -15.07
C ARG A 44 3.19 24.72 -15.79
N LEU A 45 2.40 24.09 -16.65
CA LEU A 45 2.80 22.89 -17.39
C LEU A 45 3.90 23.13 -18.44
N ARG A 46 4.23 24.39 -18.76
CA ARG A 46 5.30 24.74 -19.71
C ARG A 46 6.67 24.98 -19.05
N ARG A 47 6.76 24.92 -17.73
CA ARG A 47 7.99 25.16 -16.96
C ARG A 47 8.39 23.96 -16.11
N ALA A 48 9.66 23.92 -15.70
CA ALA A 48 10.14 22.92 -14.76
C ALA A 48 9.44 23.07 -13.39
N PRO A 49 9.19 21.97 -12.65
CA PRO A 49 9.45 20.57 -13.02
C PRO A 49 8.39 19.93 -13.93
N PHE A 50 7.29 20.61 -14.22
CA PHE A 50 6.11 20.02 -14.88
C PHE A 50 6.31 19.69 -16.35
N LYS A 51 7.06 20.53 -17.08
CA LYS A 51 7.20 20.45 -18.54
C LYS A 51 7.52 19.04 -19.04
N ALA A 52 8.58 18.43 -18.54
CA ALA A 52 9.01 17.10 -18.99
C ALA A 52 7.97 16.01 -18.70
N ARG A 53 7.35 16.04 -17.50
CA ARG A 53 6.31 15.06 -17.13
C ARG A 53 5.03 15.27 -17.93
N TRP A 54 4.69 16.52 -18.27
CA TRP A 54 3.55 16.85 -19.15
C TRP A 54 3.78 16.41 -20.60
N GLU A 55 4.98 16.62 -21.14
CA GLU A 55 5.34 16.14 -22.47
C GLU A 55 5.29 14.60 -22.55
N ALA A 56 5.84 13.92 -21.54
CA ALA A 56 5.75 12.46 -21.41
C ALA A 56 4.29 11.98 -21.29
N TYR A 57 3.45 12.73 -20.58
CA TYR A 57 2.02 12.44 -20.44
C TYR A 57 1.28 12.53 -21.76
N LEU A 58 1.50 13.59 -22.55
CA LEU A 58 0.90 13.73 -23.87
C LEU A 58 1.42 12.67 -24.86
N ALA A 59 2.71 12.33 -24.79
CA ALA A 59 3.29 11.27 -25.61
C ALA A 59 2.67 9.89 -25.28
N LYS A 60 2.44 9.60 -23.98
CA LYS A 60 1.71 8.40 -23.52
C LYS A 60 0.33 8.32 -24.17
N LEU A 61 -0.40 9.43 -24.24
CA LEU A 61 -1.74 9.46 -24.83
C LEU A 61 -1.72 9.27 -26.34
N ALA A 62 -0.72 9.84 -27.02
CA ALA A 62 -0.57 9.71 -28.47
C ALA A 62 -0.23 8.28 -28.91
N GLN A 63 0.47 7.51 -28.07
CA GLN A 63 0.74 6.09 -28.33
C GLN A 63 -0.51 5.20 -28.23
N GLY A 64 -1.58 5.73 -27.63
CA GLY A 64 -2.77 4.95 -27.28
C GLY A 64 -2.50 3.98 -26.13
N GLN A 65 -3.58 3.43 -25.60
CA GLN A 65 -3.53 2.34 -24.64
C GLN A 65 -3.73 1.03 -25.41
N PRO A 66 -3.05 -0.09 -25.05
CA PRO A 66 -3.23 -1.37 -25.71
C PRO A 66 -4.71 -1.74 -25.66
N GLY A 67 -5.34 -1.70 -26.84
CA GLY A 67 -6.77 -1.85 -27.02
C GLY A 67 -7.18 -3.30 -26.80
N GLY A 68 -7.71 -3.59 -25.63
CA GLY A 68 -8.60 -4.72 -25.39
C GLY A 68 -10.02 -4.20 -25.19
N THR A 69 -11.02 -4.97 -25.60
CA THR A 69 -12.40 -4.71 -25.17
C THR A 69 -12.48 -4.97 -23.68
N ALA A 70 -12.78 -3.92 -22.90
CA ALA A 70 -12.98 -4.08 -21.46
C ALA A 70 -14.15 -5.02 -21.20
N LYS A 71 -14.01 -5.87 -20.19
CA LYS A 71 -15.04 -6.81 -19.74
C LYS A 71 -15.26 -6.63 -18.26
N LEU A 72 -16.53 -6.69 -17.84
CA LEU A 72 -16.92 -6.47 -16.45
C LEU A 72 -16.26 -7.47 -15.47
N ASP A 73 -16.02 -8.70 -15.90
CA ASP A 73 -15.36 -9.76 -15.11
C ASP A 73 -13.83 -9.60 -15.02
N ASP A 74 -13.23 -8.76 -15.87
CA ASP A 74 -11.81 -8.41 -15.84
C ASP A 74 -11.63 -6.97 -15.31
N LEU A 75 -11.49 -6.87 -13.98
CA LEU A 75 -11.27 -5.59 -13.28
C LEU A 75 -10.04 -4.83 -13.81
N ALA A 76 -8.98 -5.52 -14.26
CA ALA A 76 -7.83 -4.84 -14.82
C ALA A 76 -8.23 -4.12 -16.11
N SER A 77 -8.96 -4.76 -17.02
CA SER A 77 -9.46 -4.13 -18.26
C SER A 77 -10.39 -2.94 -18.00
N VAL A 78 -11.26 -3.03 -16.98
CA VAL A 78 -12.13 -1.91 -16.57
C VAL A 78 -11.32 -0.72 -16.09
N ARG A 79 -10.28 -0.97 -15.28
CA ARG A 79 -9.35 0.05 -14.82
C ARG A 79 -8.59 0.69 -15.98
N TRP A 80 -8.13 -0.09 -16.95
CA TRP A 80 -7.48 0.45 -18.16
C TRP A 80 -8.39 1.39 -18.94
N LEU A 81 -9.65 1.00 -19.16
CA LEU A 81 -10.65 1.86 -19.81
C LEU A 81 -10.85 3.16 -19.02
N ALA A 82 -11.11 3.06 -17.71
CA ALA A 82 -11.36 4.22 -16.87
C ALA A 82 -10.18 5.22 -16.87
N TRP A 83 -8.94 4.75 -16.75
CA TRP A 83 -7.78 5.64 -16.80
C TRP A 83 -7.55 6.25 -18.18
N THR A 84 -7.91 5.54 -19.26
CA THR A 84 -7.91 6.12 -20.60
C THR A 84 -8.87 7.30 -20.69
N VAL A 85 -10.09 7.14 -20.17
CA VAL A 85 -11.11 8.20 -20.13
C VAL A 85 -10.64 9.38 -19.29
N ILE A 86 -10.15 9.14 -18.07
CA ILE A 86 -9.62 10.16 -17.16
C ILE A 86 -8.51 10.95 -17.83
N ASP A 87 -7.56 10.25 -18.44
CA ASP A 87 -6.39 10.91 -19.02
C ASP A 87 -6.74 11.75 -20.24
N GLN A 88 -7.58 11.22 -21.13
CA GLN A 88 -8.04 11.94 -22.31
C GLN A 88 -8.93 13.14 -21.93
N ALA A 89 -9.82 12.99 -20.95
CA ALA A 89 -10.63 14.09 -20.43
C ALA A 89 -9.76 15.21 -19.82
N PHE A 90 -8.75 14.86 -19.04
CA PHE A 90 -7.81 15.84 -18.50
C PHE A 90 -6.98 16.53 -19.59
N ALA A 91 -6.49 15.77 -20.57
CA ALA A 91 -5.78 16.35 -21.71
C ALA A 91 -6.68 17.29 -22.53
N TYR A 92 -7.94 16.92 -22.80
CA TYR A 92 -8.92 17.79 -23.42
C TYR A 92 -9.08 19.09 -22.64
N ARG A 93 -9.27 18.98 -21.32
CA ARG A 93 -9.45 20.13 -20.44
C ARG A 93 -8.28 21.11 -20.54
N VAL A 94 -7.05 20.58 -20.49
CA VAL A 94 -5.83 21.39 -20.53
C VAL A 94 -5.56 21.94 -21.93
N THR A 95 -5.72 21.17 -23.01
CA THR A 95 -5.29 21.61 -24.35
C THR A 95 -6.39 22.21 -25.21
N GLY A 96 -7.66 21.93 -24.90
CA GLY A 96 -8.83 22.29 -25.71
C GLY A 96 -8.93 21.53 -27.04
N ARG A 97 -8.15 20.45 -27.24
CA ARG A 97 -8.11 19.73 -28.52
C ARG A 97 -9.22 18.68 -28.60
N ALA A 98 -10.11 18.80 -29.58
CA ALA A 98 -11.27 17.91 -29.75
C ALA A 98 -10.90 16.42 -29.85
N GLU A 99 -9.75 16.08 -30.41
CA GLU A 99 -9.27 14.69 -30.50
C GLU A 99 -9.22 13.96 -29.14
N HIS A 100 -8.94 14.68 -28.05
CA HIS A 100 -8.94 14.12 -26.70
C HIS A 100 -10.36 13.92 -26.15
N LEU A 101 -11.28 14.83 -26.46
CA LEU A 101 -12.70 14.67 -26.14
C LEU A 101 -13.27 13.43 -26.83
N ASP A 102 -13.02 13.31 -28.13
CA ASP A 102 -13.49 12.20 -28.96
C ASP A 102 -12.90 10.87 -28.48
N ALA A 103 -11.60 10.84 -28.17
CA ALA A 103 -10.94 9.65 -27.62
C ALA A 103 -11.51 9.25 -26.23
N ALA A 104 -11.78 10.22 -25.36
CA ALA A 104 -12.38 9.96 -24.05
C ALA A 104 -13.80 9.39 -24.21
N TRP A 105 -14.62 9.97 -25.09
CA TRP A 105 -15.97 9.48 -25.37
C TRP A 105 -15.95 8.08 -26.00
N ALA A 106 -15.12 7.86 -27.02
CA ALA A 106 -15.01 6.56 -27.69
C ALA A 106 -14.59 5.43 -26.74
N ALA A 107 -13.77 5.73 -25.72
CA ALA A 107 -13.40 4.78 -24.69
C ALA A 107 -14.54 4.51 -23.69
N LEU A 108 -15.31 5.53 -23.30
CA LEU A 108 -16.37 5.42 -22.30
C LEU A 108 -17.69 4.85 -22.84
N GLU A 109 -18.06 5.23 -24.07
CA GLU A 109 -19.36 4.91 -24.68
C GLU A 109 -19.70 3.40 -24.66
N PRO A 110 -18.78 2.47 -24.98
CA PRO A 110 -19.06 1.05 -24.89
C PRO A 110 -19.49 0.61 -23.48
N ALA A 111 -18.86 1.15 -22.43
CA ALA A 111 -19.21 0.83 -21.05
C ALA A 111 -20.58 1.39 -20.66
N LEU A 112 -20.98 2.55 -21.20
CA LEU A 112 -22.35 3.06 -21.03
C LEU A 112 -23.38 2.13 -21.68
N GLY A 113 -23.00 1.34 -22.69
CA GLY A 113 -23.86 0.34 -23.32
C GLY A 113 -24.03 -0.96 -22.52
N TRP A 114 -23.23 -1.19 -21.48
CA TRP A 114 -23.34 -2.41 -20.67
C TRP A 114 -24.64 -2.46 -19.88
N GLU A 115 -25.13 -3.67 -19.60
CA GLU A 115 -26.35 -3.85 -18.82
C GLU A 115 -26.20 -3.30 -17.38
N ARG A 116 -25.02 -3.54 -16.78
CA ARG A 116 -24.65 -3.18 -15.41
C ARG A 116 -23.14 -2.97 -15.26
N TRP A 117 -22.72 -2.29 -14.20
CA TRP A 117 -21.32 -2.10 -13.81
C TRP A 117 -20.94 -2.83 -12.51
N HIS A 118 -21.76 -3.74 -12.04
CA HIS A 118 -21.51 -4.60 -10.89
C HIS A 118 -21.92 -6.03 -11.21
N ARG A 119 -21.39 -6.98 -10.45
CA ARG A 119 -21.73 -8.40 -10.48
C ARG A 119 -22.68 -8.73 -9.33
N ASP A 120 -23.50 -9.77 -9.51
CA ASP A 120 -24.34 -10.28 -8.43
C ASP A 120 -23.50 -11.21 -7.55
N TRP A 121 -22.94 -10.66 -6.49
CA TRP A 121 -22.30 -11.47 -5.46
C TRP A 121 -23.28 -11.70 -4.32
N ASP A 122 -23.23 -12.90 -3.72
CA ASP A 122 -24.00 -13.19 -2.50
C ASP A 122 -23.58 -12.28 -1.33
N TRP A 123 -22.33 -11.83 -1.34
CA TRP A 123 -21.72 -10.98 -0.31
C TRP A 123 -21.67 -9.49 -0.65
N ASN A 124 -22.03 -9.09 -1.88
CA ASN A 124 -22.08 -7.68 -2.31
C ASN A 124 -23.07 -7.49 -3.47
N LYS A 125 -24.16 -6.79 -3.23
CA LYS A 125 -25.30 -6.73 -4.17
C LYS A 125 -25.39 -5.45 -4.98
N GLY A 126 -24.84 -4.33 -4.49
CA GLY A 126 -24.85 -3.06 -5.20
C GLY A 126 -23.49 -2.73 -5.85
N ALA A 127 -23.03 -1.50 -5.65
CA ALA A 127 -21.75 -1.04 -6.19
C ALA A 127 -20.57 -1.90 -5.71
N GLU A 128 -19.61 -2.11 -6.62
CA GLU A 128 -18.33 -2.76 -6.36
C GLU A 128 -17.18 -2.03 -7.11
N LEU A 129 -15.97 -2.61 -7.12
CA LEU A 129 -14.79 -1.98 -7.70
C LEU A 129 -14.95 -1.58 -9.19
N PRO A 130 -15.53 -2.40 -10.10
CA PRO A 130 -15.82 -1.95 -11.46
C PRO A 130 -16.76 -0.73 -11.51
N THR A 131 -17.79 -0.70 -10.66
CA THR A 131 -18.74 0.42 -10.58
C THR A 131 -18.03 1.69 -10.18
N ALA A 132 -17.23 1.62 -9.10
CA ALA A 132 -16.46 2.74 -8.58
C ALA A 132 -15.53 3.30 -9.65
N VAL A 133 -14.74 2.45 -10.29
CA VAL A 133 -13.71 2.88 -11.25
C VAL A 133 -14.32 3.54 -12.49
N LEU A 134 -15.43 3.01 -12.99
CA LEU A 134 -16.18 3.62 -14.10
C LEU A 134 -16.92 4.89 -13.67
N ALA A 135 -17.37 4.99 -12.42
CA ALA A 135 -17.96 6.20 -11.87
C ALA A 135 -16.92 7.33 -11.79
N LEU A 136 -15.71 7.09 -11.28
CA LEU A 136 -14.64 8.08 -11.29
C LEU A 136 -14.37 8.61 -12.70
N ALA A 137 -14.19 7.69 -13.66
CA ALA A 137 -13.95 8.07 -15.05
C ALA A 137 -15.10 8.90 -15.64
N SER A 138 -16.34 8.51 -15.37
CA SER A 138 -17.53 9.24 -15.83
C SER A 138 -17.65 10.62 -15.19
N GLY A 139 -17.35 10.75 -13.90
CA GLY A 139 -17.38 12.03 -13.18
C GLY A 139 -16.33 13.00 -13.72
N VAL A 140 -15.10 12.54 -13.90
CA VAL A 140 -14.01 13.33 -14.50
C VAL A 140 -14.34 13.71 -15.94
N PHE A 141 -14.88 12.76 -16.72
CA PHE A 141 -15.31 13.02 -18.09
C PHE A 141 -16.39 14.11 -18.14
N TYR A 142 -17.45 13.98 -17.35
CA TYR A 142 -18.55 14.95 -17.39
C TYR A 142 -18.12 16.34 -16.92
N ASP A 143 -17.34 16.45 -15.85
CA ASP A 143 -16.79 17.73 -15.39
C ASP A 143 -15.93 18.40 -16.47
N ALA A 144 -15.07 17.63 -17.17
CA ALA A 144 -14.16 18.20 -18.18
C ALA A 144 -14.83 18.47 -19.55
N CYS A 145 -15.79 17.63 -19.94
CA CYS A 145 -16.27 17.51 -21.32
C CYS A 145 -17.79 17.74 -21.47
N GLY A 146 -18.56 17.74 -20.39
CA GLY A 146 -20.02 17.68 -20.42
C GLY A 146 -20.69 18.82 -21.20
N ALA A 147 -20.15 20.04 -21.10
CA ALA A 147 -20.63 21.23 -21.81
C ALA A 147 -20.40 21.21 -23.34
N ARG A 148 -19.78 20.14 -23.85
CA ARG A 148 -19.47 19.97 -25.28
C ARG A 148 -20.19 18.78 -25.88
N LEU A 149 -20.93 18.03 -25.07
CA LEU A 149 -21.83 17.00 -25.56
C LEU A 149 -23.06 17.68 -26.16
N ASP A 150 -23.49 17.21 -27.33
CA ASP A 150 -24.84 17.50 -27.81
C ASP A 150 -25.89 16.98 -26.84
N ASP A 151 -27.12 17.49 -26.96
CA ASP A 151 -28.20 17.19 -26.02
C ASP A 151 -28.53 15.70 -25.97
N GLY A 152 -28.44 15.00 -27.10
CA GLY A 152 -28.70 13.56 -27.19
C GLY A 152 -27.64 12.74 -26.45
N ARG A 153 -26.36 13.02 -26.67
CA ARG A 153 -25.24 12.39 -25.94
C ARG A 153 -25.30 12.72 -24.45
N ARG A 154 -25.62 13.97 -24.08
CA ARG A 154 -25.74 14.40 -22.69
C ARG A 154 -26.89 13.69 -21.98
N ALA A 155 -28.07 13.65 -22.58
CA ALA A 155 -29.24 12.95 -22.01
C ALA A 155 -28.97 11.45 -21.82
N ARG A 156 -28.42 10.79 -22.85
CA ARG A 156 -28.02 9.38 -22.76
C ARG A 156 -26.98 9.19 -21.65
N PHE A 157 -25.94 10.01 -21.59
CA PHE A 157 -24.93 9.91 -20.55
C PHE A 157 -25.56 9.94 -19.15
N LEU A 158 -26.40 10.94 -18.87
CA LEU A 158 -27.05 11.13 -17.57
C LEU A 158 -27.92 9.93 -17.16
N GLU A 159 -28.79 9.45 -18.07
CA GLU A 159 -29.62 8.26 -17.82
C GLU A 159 -28.75 7.03 -17.50
N ARG A 160 -27.70 6.81 -18.29
CA ARG A 160 -26.84 5.63 -18.13
C ARG A 160 -26.06 5.66 -16.84
N VAL A 161 -25.41 6.75 -16.47
CA VAL A 161 -24.59 6.80 -15.25
C VAL A 161 -25.44 6.82 -13.98
N GLU A 162 -26.64 7.39 -14.03
CA GLU A 162 -27.60 7.28 -12.92
C GLU A 162 -27.94 5.81 -12.65
N ARG A 163 -28.30 5.08 -13.70
CA ARG A 163 -28.69 3.68 -13.60
C ARG A 163 -27.54 2.72 -13.30
N LEU A 164 -26.39 2.93 -13.92
CA LEU A 164 -25.27 1.98 -13.86
C LEU A 164 -24.35 2.21 -12.65
N ALA A 165 -24.29 3.43 -12.12
CA ALA A 165 -23.42 3.78 -11.00
C ALA A 165 -24.17 4.32 -9.79
N LEU A 166 -24.94 5.41 -9.93
CA LEU A 166 -25.52 6.09 -8.76
C LEU A 166 -26.59 5.24 -8.06
N GLN A 167 -27.48 4.59 -8.80
CA GLN A 167 -28.51 3.73 -8.24
C GLN A 167 -27.92 2.50 -7.52
N PRO A 168 -26.99 1.72 -8.10
CA PRO A 168 -26.33 0.62 -7.39
C PRO A 168 -25.56 1.09 -6.15
N TYR A 169 -24.90 2.25 -6.22
CA TYR A 169 -24.19 2.82 -5.07
C TYR A 169 -25.14 3.22 -3.93
N LEU A 170 -26.23 3.91 -4.24
CA LEU A 170 -27.27 4.23 -3.26
C LEU A 170 -27.92 2.96 -2.71
N ALA A 171 -28.17 1.95 -3.55
CA ALA A 171 -28.73 0.68 -3.12
C ALA A 171 -27.79 -0.07 -2.16
N SER A 172 -26.47 -0.05 -2.38
CA SER A 172 -25.49 -0.59 -1.42
C SER A 172 -25.66 -0.02 -0.03
N ILE A 173 -25.94 1.29 0.07
CA ILE A 173 -26.03 2.00 1.35
C ILE A 173 -27.43 1.86 1.95
N GLU A 174 -28.46 2.15 1.17
CA GLU A 174 -29.83 2.39 1.65
C GLU A 174 -30.64 1.08 1.74
N VAL A 175 -30.31 0.09 0.90
CA VAL A 175 -31.11 -1.14 0.74
C VAL A 175 -30.34 -2.38 1.17
N HIS A 176 -29.20 -2.64 0.53
CA HIS A 176 -28.45 -3.87 0.71
C HIS A 176 -27.59 -3.86 1.97
N LYS A 177 -27.11 -2.67 2.36
CA LYS A 177 -26.14 -2.50 3.45
C LYS A 177 -24.91 -3.38 3.21
N ASP A 178 -24.34 -3.26 2.01
CA ASP A 178 -23.16 -4.03 1.61
C ASP A 178 -22.05 -3.83 2.65
N TRP A 179 -21.28 -4.89 2.92
CA TRP A 179 -20.37 -4.97 4.08
C TRP A 179 -19.40 -3.78 4.18
N TRP A 180 -18.89 -3.29 3.05
CA TRP A 180 -17.92 -2.19 2.98
C TRP A 180 -18.51 -0.83 3.37
N VAL A 181 -19.84 -0.69 3.35
CA VAL A 181 -20.52 0.53 3.83
C VAL A 181 -20.39 0.64 5.35
N ALA A 182 -20.42 -0.49 6.05
CA ALA A 182 -20.37 -0.55 7.51
C ALA A 182 -18.96 -0.76 8.08
N ASP A 183 -17.97 -1.07 7.23
CA ASP A 183 -16.58 -1.28 7.63
C ASP A 183 -15.69 -0.11 7.21
N PRO A 184 -15.56 0.95 8.03
CA PRO A 184 -14.75 2.12 7.68
C PRO A 184 -13.24 1.79 7.60
N LEU A 185 -12.80 0.59 7.93
CA LEU A 185 -11.39 0.22 7.81
C LEU A 185 -11.01 -0.25 6.40
N SER A 186 -11.98 -0.77 5.65
CA SER A 186 -11.76 -1.40 4.36
C SER A 186 -11.34 -0.41 3.28
N ASN A 187 -10.36 -0.77 2.45
CA ASN A 187 -10.02 0.02 1.26
C ASN A 187 -11.21 0.18 0.29
N TRP A 188 -12.20 -0.74 0.32
CA TRP A 188 -13.41 -0.61 -0.49
C TRP A 188 -14.22 0.62 -0.11
N THR A 189 -14.26 0.98 1.17
CA THR A 189 -14.96 2.19 1.64
C THR A 189 -14.35 3.43 1.01
N GLY A 190 -13.03 3.60 1.10
CA GLY A 190 -12.32 4.70 0.46
C GLY A 190 -12.46 4.69 -1.07
N THR A 191 -12.38 3.51 -1.68
CA THR A 191 -12.48 3.34 -3.13
C THR A 191 -13.87 3.66 -3.66
N VAL A 192 -14.91 3.00 -3.15
CA VAL A 192 -16.26 3.07 -3.69
C VAL A 192 -16.90 4.42 -3.35
N HIS A 193 -16.85 4.87 -2.09
CA HIS A 193 -17.38 6.19 -1.74
C HIS A 193 -16.61 7.32 -2.44
N GLY A 194 -15.28 7.24 -2.48
CA GLY A 194 -14.47 8.26 -3.17
C GLY A 194 -14.81 8.37 -4.66
N GLN A 195 -14.82 7.25 -5.37
CA GLN A 195 -14.98 7.26 -6.82
C GLN A 195 -16.43 7.51 -7.27
N CYS A 196 -17.42 6.87 -6.64
CA CYS A 196 -18.83 7.17 -6.89
C CYS A 196 -19.18 8.59 -6.44
N GLY A 197 -18.57 9.07 -5.36
CA GLY A 197 -18.69 10.44 -4.87
C GLY A 197 -18.27 11.48 -5.91
N VAL A 198 -17.19 11.25 -6.65
CA VAL A 198 -16.74 12.19 -7.71
C VAL A 198 -17.78 12.33 -8.82
N LEU A 199 -18.35 11.21 -9.28
CA LEU A 199 -19.47 11.24 -10.25
C LEU A 199 -20.69 11.97 -9.69
N ALA A 200 -21.09 11.62 -8.48
CA ALA A 200 -22.21 12.22 -7.78
C ALA A 200 -22.04 13.74 -7.66
N LEU A 201 -20.83 14.19 -7.35
CA LEU A 201 -20.50 15.60 -7.19
C LEU A 201 -20.50 16.36 -8.53
N ALA A 202 -20.07 15.72 -9.62
CA ALA A 202 -20.14 16.28 -10.98
C ALA A 202 -21.59 16.48 -11.47
N LEU A 203 -22.51 15.64 -10.98
CA LEU A 203 -23.91 15.58 -11.43
C LEU A 203 -24.93 16.14 -10.42
N ARG A 204 -24.48 16.69 -9.29
CA ARG A 204 -25.33 17.04 -8.14
C ARG A 204 -26.51 17.97 -8.49
N ASP A 205 -26.31 18.84 -9.47
CA ASP A 205 -27.29 19.85 -9.89
C ASP A 205 -28.16 19.35 -11.06
N ALA A 206 -27.72 18.28 -11.74
CA ALA A 206 -28.46 17.65 -12.83
C ALA A 206 -29.39 16.53 -12.34
N LEU A 207 -29.01 15.81 -11.27
CA LEU A 207 -29.73 14.63 -10.80
C LEU A 207 -29.93 14.66 -9.27
N PRO A 208 -31.17 14.52 -8.76
CA PRO A 208 -31.42 14.43 -7.32
C PRO A 208 -30.69 13.25 -6.64
N SER A 209 -30.57 12.11 -7.34
CA SER A 209 -29.82 10.94 -6.88
C SER A 209 -28.33 11.23 -6.69
N ALA A 210 -27.75 12.06 -7.57
CA ALA A 210 -26.36 12.46 -7.50
C ALA A 210 -26.08 13.34 -6.28
N ARG A 211 -26.96 14.30 -5.97
CA ARG A 211 -26.83 15.10 -4.73
C ARG A 211 -26.80 14.21 -3.49
N ARG A 212 -27.78 13.30 -3.38
CA ARG A 212 -27.88 12.35 -2.27
C ARG A 212 -26.65 11.44 -2.17
N ALA A 213 -26.15 10.95 -3.31
CA ALA A 213 -24.96 10.11 -3.36
C ALA A 213 -23.69 10.85 -2.91
N ALA A 214 -23.54 12.13 -3.26
CA ALA A 214 -22.38 12.94 -2.86
C ALA A 214 -22.37 13.19 -1.34
N GLU A 215 -23.54 13.45 -0.75
CA GLU A 215 -23.70 13.58 0.71
C GLU A 215 -23.34 12.29 1.45
N HIS A 216 -23.82 11.14 0.96
CA HIS A 216 -23.43 9.83 1.50
C HIS A 216 -21.91 9.61 1.42
N ALA A 217 -21.28 9.93 0.28
CA ALA A 217 -19.84 9.78 0.12
C ALA A 217 -19.08 10.64 1.16
N ARG A 218 -19.49 11.90 1.34
CA ARG A 218 -18.90 12.79 2.36
C ARG A 218 -19.07 12.26 3.78
N ALA A 219 -20.24 11.69 4.10
CA ALA A 219 -20.54 11.16 5.42
C ALA A 219 -19.70 9.93 5.78
N HIS A 220 -19.45 9.02 4.84
CA HIS A 220 -18.71 7.78 5.10
C HIS A 220 -17.19 7.94 5.02
N LEU A 221 -16.69 8.90 4.23
CA LEU A 221 -15.25 9.10 4.07
C LEU A 221 -14.57 9.73 5.28
N GLY A 222 -15.29 10.48 6.12
CA GLY A 222 -14.76 11.00 7.39
C GLY A 222 -14.30 9.86 8.32
N PRO A 223 -15.22 8.95 8.73
CA PRO A 223 -14.89 7.76 9.50
C PRO A 223 -13.79 6.93 8.85
N PHE A 224 -13.82 6.71 7.53
CA PHE A 224 -12.78 5.97 6.82
C PHE A 224 -11.39 6.60 6.98
N LEU A 225 -11.25 7.92 6.82
CA LEU A 225 -9.95 8.57 7.01
C LEU A 225 -9.44 8.45 8.44
N GLU A 226 -10.33 8.57 9.42
CA GLU A 226 -9.98 8.45 10.83
C GLU A 226 -9.47 7.06 11.19
N THR A 227 -10.06 6.00 10.63
CA THR A 227 -9.73 4.59 10.90
C THR A 227 -8.61 4.05 10.03
N ALA A 228 -8.62 4.35 8.72
CA ALA A 228 -7.65 3.80 7.76
C ALA A 228 -6.26 4.43 7.88
N THR A 229 -6.17 5.67 8.39
CA THR A 229 -4.88 6.31 8.64
C THR A 229 -4.47 6.18 10.10
N LEU A 230 -3.34 5.56 10.39
CA LEU A 230 -2.89 5.38 11.77
C LEU A 230 -2.17 6.61 12.30
N ALA A 231 -2.01 6.72 13.62
CA ALA A 231 -1.42 7.89 14.29
C ALA A 231 0.01 8.26 13.81
N ASP A 232 0.71 7.34 13.15
CA ASP A 232 2.04 7.49 12.56
C ASP A 232 2.04 7.41 11.02
N GLY A 233 0.85 7.43 10.42
CA GLY A 233 0.64 7.43 8.99
C GLY A 233 0.78 6.07 8.33
N GLY A 234 0.95 5.02 9.14
CA GLY A 234 0.80 3.64 8.69
C GLY A 234 -0.65 3.33 8.28
N GLY A 235 -0.82 2.21 7.59
CA GLY A 235 -2.13 1.67 7.23
C GLY A 235 -2.30 0.22 7.67
N HIS A 236 -3.55 -0.19 7.90
CA HIS A 236 -3.86 -1.52 8.39
C HIS A 236 -3.69 -2.60 7.31
N GLU A 237 -4.10 -2.34 6.07
CA GLU A 237 -4.17 -3.37 5.01
C GLU A 237 -2.88 -3.53 4.19
N GLY A 238 -1.77 -2.96 4.66
CA GLY A 238 -0.53 -2.90 3.90
C GLY A 238 -0.54 -1.78 2.85
N VAL A 239 0.62 -1.53 2.24
CA VAL A 239 0.85 -0.31 1.44
C VAL A 239 -0.10 -0.24 0.23
N MET A 240 -0.25 -1.36 -0.49
CA MET A 240 -1.08 -1.42 -1.70
C MET A 240 -2.53 -1.07 -1.43
N TYR A 241 -3.17 -1.74 -0.46
CA TYR A 241 -4.58 -1.49 -0.16
C TYR A 241 -4.82 -0.16 0.55
N SER A 242 -3.88 0.28 1.40
CA SER A 242 -3.95 1.62 1.99
C SER A 242 -3.97 2.71 0.90
N ARG A 243 -3.14 2.57 -0.16
CA ARG A 243 -3.18 3.47 -1.32
C ARG A 243 -4.49 3.37 -2.08
N ALA A 244 -4.96 2.15 -2.33
CA ALA A 244 -6.18 1.89 -3.09
C ALA A 244 -7.40 2.59 -2.47
N GLY A 245 -7.50 2.63 -1.15
CA GLY A 245 -8.57 3.35 -0.44
C GLY A 245 -8.30 4.85 -0.27
N LEU A 246 -7.08 5.25 0.11
CA LEU A 246 -6.77 6.66 0.44
C LEU A 246 -6.74 7.57 -0.79
N GLU A 247 -6.20 7.12 -1.93
CA GLU A 247 -6.09 7.97 -3.11
C GLU A 247 -7.47 8.42 -3.63
N PRO A 248 -8.46 7.53 -3.85
CA PRO A 248 -9.77 7.97 -4.32
C PRO A 248 -10.54 8.79 -3.31
N ALA A 249 -10.41 8.49 -2.01
CA ALA A 249 -10.96 9.33 -0.94
C ALA A 249 -10.43 10.76 -1.02
N CYS A 250 -9.11 10.92 -1.18
CA CYS A 250 -8.47 12.23 -1.32
C CYS A 250 -8.89 12.97 -2.61
N VAL A 251 -9.06 12.25 -3.73
CA VAL A 251 -9.57 12.82 -4.98
C VAL A 251 -10.97 13.40 -4.78
N PHE A 252 -11.88 12.65 -4.14
CA PHE A 252 -13.22 13.13 -3.82
C PHE A 252 -13.20 14.35 -2.91
N LEU A 253 -12.46 14.29 -1.79
CA LEU A 253 -12.44 15.37 -0.82
C LEU A 253 -11.86 16.66 -1.42
N HIS A 254 -10.84 16.54 -2.28
CA HIS A 254 -10.33 17.67 -3.04
C HIS A 254 -11.42 18.30 -3.92
N ALA A 255 -12.17 17.49 -4.68
CA ALA A 255 -13.26 17.95 -5.52
C ALA A 255 -14.41 18.57 -4.71
N TRP A 256 -14.77 17.94 -3.57
CA TRP A 256 -15.80 18.40 -2.65
C TRP A 256 -15.48 19.81 -2.13
N THR A 257 -14.33 19.97 -1.49
CA THR A 257 -13.90 21.25 -0.91
C THR A 257 -13.86 22.36 -1.96
N ARG A 258 -13.31 22.07 -3.15
CA ARG A 258 -13.25 23.06 -4.23
C ARG A 258 -14.64 23.49 -4.68
N SER A 259 -15.53 22.54 -4.92
CA SER A 259 -16.82 22.82 -5.56
C SER A 259 -17.87 23.42 -4.62
N LEU A 260 -17.74 23.24 -3.31
CA LEU A 260 -18.68 23.80 -2.32
C LEU A 260 -18.11 25.00 -1.56
N GLY A 261 -16.85 25.37 -1.82
CA GLY A 261 -16.22 26.53 -1.19
C GLY A 261 -15.99 26.36 0.32
N GLU A 262 -16.03 25.13 0.83
CA GLU A 262 -15.73 24.78 2.22
C GLU A 262 -14.21 24.90 2.45
N LYS A 263 -13.72 26.13 2.57
CA LYS A 263 -12.28 26.46 2.57
C LYS A 263 -11.49 25.82 3.72
N ASP A 264 -12.16 25.42 4.81
CA ASP A 264 -11.51 24.99 6.05
C ASP A 264 -11.79 23.52 6.46
N ASP A 265 -12.67 22.80 5.75
CA ASP A 265 -13.08 21.43 6.14
C ASP A 265 -12.82 20.38 5.04
N TRP A 266 -11.54 20.15 4.71
CA TRP A 266 -11.12 18.91 4.02
C TRP A 266 -11.35 17.67 4.92
N ALA A 267 -12.44 17.57 5.69
CA ALA A 267 -12.64 16.64 6.79
C ALA A 267 -11.44 16.60 7.77
N GLY A 268 -10.76 17.74 7.96
CA GLY A 268 -9.51 17.82 8.72
C GLY A 268 -8.28 17.17 8.07
N LEU A 269 -8.33 16.73 6.81
CA LEU A 269 -7.23 15.99 6.14
C LEU A 269 -5.87 16.71 6.16
N PRO A 270 -5.74 18.04 5.97
CA PRO A 270 -4.45 18.72 6.14
C PRO A 270 -3.93 18.66 7.59
N GLY A 271 -4.82 18.68 8.58
CA GLY A 271 -4.47 18.46 9.99
C GLY A 271 -3.99 17.03 10.19
N LEU A 272 -4.80 16.07 9.75
CA LEU A 272 -4.54 14.64 9.80
C LEU A 272 -3.20 14.26 9.15
N ALA A 273 -2.96 14.77 7.93
CA ALA A 273 -1.75 14.56 7.15
C ALA A 273 -0.50 15.00 7.92
N ARG A 274 -0.58 16.16 8.58
CA ARG A 274 0.52 16.74 9.33
C ARG A 274 0.75 16.07 10.68
N GLU A 275 -0.33 15.76 11.39
CA GLU A 275 -0.29 15.11 12.70
C GLU A 275 0.20 13.67 12.59
N ARG A 276 -0.32 12.93 11.60
CA ARG A 276 -0.04 11.52 11.37
C ARG A 276 1.13 11.29 10.41
N LEU A 277 1.75 12.33 9.83
CA LEU A 277 2.86 12.20 8.88
C LEU A 277 2.51 11.30 7.67
N LEU A 278 1.33 11.51 7.08
CA LEU A 278 0.88 10.70 5.95
C LEU A 278 1.89 10.72 4.79
N GLY A 279 2.08 9.56 4.16
CA GLY A 279 3.06 9.34 3.09
C GLY A 279 4.45 8.92 3.57
N TYR A 280 4.84 9.19 4.83
CA TYR A 280 6.15 8.77 5.32
C TYR A 280 6.28 7.25 5.35
N TRP A 281 5.27 6.55 5.87
CA TRP A 281 5.27 5.09 5.95
C TRP A 281 5.51 4.42 4.59
N ASP A 282 4.84 4.94 3.55
CA ASP A 282 5.00 4.52 2.16
C ASP A 282 6.46 4.65 1.70
N VAL A 283 7.10 5.79 1.96
CA VAL A 283 8.51 6.00 1.60
C VAL A 283 9.49 5.12 2.38
N TYR A 284 9.23 4.85 3.67
CA TYR A 284 10.13 4.05 4.50
C TYR A 284 10.07 2.56 4.17
N LEU A 285 8.91 2.04 3.75
CA LEU A 285 8.75 0.65 3.32
C LEU A 285 9.27 0.39 1.90
N HIS A 286 9.59 1.43 1.13
CA HIS A 286 10.28 1.28 -0.16
C HIS A 286 11.79 1.11 0.05
N GLY A 287 12.25 -0.13 -0.16
CA GLY A 287 13.63 -0.56 0.03
C GLY A 287 14.60 0.06 -1.00
N PRO A 288 15.91 0.01 -0.72
CA PRO A 288 16.93 0.50 -1.65
C PRO A 288 17.09 -0.37 -2.90
N ASP A 289 16.54 -1.59 -2.89
CA ASP A 289 16.35 -2.45 -4.08
C ASP A 289 15.15 -2.02 -4.95
N GLN A 290 14.57 -0.86 -4.63
CA GLN A 290 13.41 -0.28 -5.28
C GLN A 290 12.16 -1.16 -5.22
N THR A 291 12.04 -2.03 -4.21
CA THR A 291 10.82 -2.82 -3.97
C THR A 291 10.31 -2.61 -2.55
N TYR A 292 9.04 -2.94 -2.31
CA TYR A 292 8.45 -2.75 -0.98
C TYR A 292 8.84 -3.87 -0.01
N ALA A 293 8.82 -3.57 1.28
CA ALA A 293 8.50 -4.59 2.28
C ALA A 293 7.04 -4.98 2.09
N ASN A 294 6.84 -6.06 1.34
CA ASN A 294 5.57 -6.51 0.84
C ASN A 294 4.83 -7.37 1.88
N PHE A 295 4.77 -6.86 3.11
CA PHE A 295 3.94 -7.43 4.16
C PHE A 295 2.46 -7.36 3.78
N ASN A 296 1.67 -8.28 4.34
CA ASN A 296 0.25 -8.40 4.05
C ASN A 296 0.00 -8.76 2.55
N ASP A 297 -1.21 -8.58 2.01
CA ASP A 297 -1.52 -8.94 0.61
C ASP A 297 -0.87 -7.97 -0.40
N MET A 298 0.44 -8.10 -0.62
CA MET A 298 1.17 -7.32 -1.61
C MET A 298 2.28 -8.16 -2.25
N ASP A 299 2.38 -8.16 -3.57
CA ASP A 299 3.50 -8.80 -4.27
C ASP A 299 4.75 -7.90 -4.18
N ALA A 300 5.93 -8.49 -4.04
CA ALA A 300 7.19 -7.74 -3.96
C ALA A 300 7.44 -6.82 -5.16
N LYS A 301 6.96 -7.18 -6.35
CA LYS A 301 7.11 -6.39 -7.58
C LYS A 301 6.04 -5.32 -7.73
N THR A 302 4.98 -5.34 -6.91
CA THR A 302 3.99 -4.27 -6.88
C THR A 302 4.70 -2.96 -6.54
N PHE A 303 4.57 -1.97 -7.43
CA PHE A 303 5.26 -0.68 -7.38
C PHE A 303 6.79 -0.77 -7.31
N SER A 304 7.39 -1.78 -7.94
CA SER A 304 8.85 -1.84 -8.06
C SER A 304 9.41 -0.74 -8.99
N GLY A 305 10.61 -0.25 -8.69
CA GLY A 305 11.29 0.84 -9.40
C GLY A 305 11.00 2.22 -8.83
N LEU A 306 11.51 3.25 -9.50
CA LEU A 306 11.07 4.64 -9.37
C LEU A 306 10.51 5.15 -10.70
N PHE A 307 9.79 6.27 -10.66
CA PHE A 307 9.35 6.95 -11.87
C PHE A 307 10.55 7.37 -12.73
N GLY A 308 10.53 6.95 -14.00
CA GLY A 308 11.56 7.28 -14.98
C GLY A 308 12.71 6.28 -15.10
N ASP A 309 12.81 5.29 -14.21
CA ASP A 309 13.94 4.33 -14.20
C ASP A 309 13.95 3.40 -15.43
N ASP A 310 12.79 3.04 -15.96
CA ASP A 310 12.69 2.27 -17.20
C ASP A 310 11.42 2.64 -17.97
N PRO A 311 11.52 3.24 -19.17
CA PRO A 311 10.35 3.56 -19.99
C PRO A 311 9.62 2.32 -20.53
N ARG A 312 10.23 1.13 -20.47
CA ARG A 312 9.65 -0.17 -20.88
C ARG A 312 9.03 -0.92 -19.70
N ARG A 313 9.61 -0.82 -18.50
CA ARG A 313 9.00 -1.39 -17.28
C ARG A 313 8.08 -0.34 -16.69
N ARG A 314 6.78 -0.50 -17.01
CA ARG A 314 5.64 -0.17 -16.15
C ARG A 314 5.95 0.97 -15.16
N THR A 315 5.60 2.18 -15.57
CA THR A 315 5.77 3.48 -14.92
C THR A 315 5.20 3.63 -13.48
N PHE A 316 4.87 2.53 -12.80
CA PHE A 316 4.20 2.43 -11.50
C PHE A 316 5.14 2.36 -10.28
N GLY A 317 6.45 2.59 -10.45
CA GLY A 317 7.43 2.32 -9.40
C GLY A 317 7.47 3.34 -8.26
N GLY A 318 7.59 2.87 -7.02
CA GLY A 318 7.97 3.69 -5.87
C GLY A 318 6.81 4.17 -5.01
N PRO A 319 7.06 5.17 -4.14
CA PRO A 319 6.03 5.85 -3.35
C PRO A 319 4.89 6.40 -4.22
N ASN A 320 3.68 6.53 -3.68
CA ASN A 320 2.54 7.08 -4.41
C ASN A 320 2.76 8.58 -4.62
N ALA A 321 3.14 8.97 -5.84
CA ALA A 321 3.47 10.36 -6.16
C ALA A 321 2.28 11.31 -6.06
N ASN A 322 1.05 10.84 -6.28
CA ASN A 322 -0.15 11.68 -6.19
C ASN A 322 -0.40 12.03 -4.72
N LEU A 323 -0.50 11.03 -3.86
CA LEU A 323 -0.69 11.23 -2.42
C LEU A 323 0.46 12.02 -1.81
N CYS A 324 1.71 11.72 -2.18
CA CYS A 324 2.85 12.48 -1.69
C CYS A 324 2.82 13.95 -2.16
N ALA A 325 2.41 14.24 -3.41
CA ALA A 325 2.24 15.61 -3.87
C ALA A 325 1.16 16.35 -3.08
N LEU A 326 0.04 15.68 -2.78
CA LEU A 326 -1.04 16.24 -1.97
C LEU A 326 -0.59 16.53 -0.54
N PHE A 327 -0.01 15.54 0.12
CA PHE A 327 0.42 15.66 1.51
C PHE A 327 1.58 16.65 1.67
N GLU A 328 2.50 16.70 0.70
CA GLU A 328 3.53 17.74 0.63
C GLU A 328 2.91 19.13 0.56
N ALA A 329 1.86 19.32 -0.25
CA ALA A 329 1.19 20.61 -0.39
C ALA A 329 0.45 21.07 0.88
N PHE A 330 0.08 20.17 1.78
CA PHE A 330 -0.51 20.53 3.08
C PHE A 330 0.49 21.13 4.07
N TRP A 331 1.78 21.04 3.79
CA TRP A 331 2.82 21.70 4.57
C TRP A 331 3.09 23.11 4.00
N PRO A 332 2.91 24.19 4.79
CA PRO A 332 3.14 25.55 4.31
C PRO A 332 4.54 25.76 3.72
N GLU A 333 5.55 25.20 4.37
CA GLU A 333 6.95 25.24 3.92
C GLU A 333 7.31 24.10 2.95
N GLY A 334 6.42 23.13 2.78
CA GLY A 334 6.70 21.84 2.16
C GLY A 334 7.37 20.84 3.07
N ASP A 335 7.48 19.62 2.55
CA ASP A 335 8.21 18.54 3.17
C ASP A 335 9.17 17.93 2.13
N PRO A 336 10.49 17.97 2.34
CA PRO A 336 11.45 17.55 1.32
C PRO A 336 11.38 16.04 1.03
N LEU A 337 10.93 15.22 1.98
CA LEU A 337 10.79 13.78 1.77
C LEU A 337 9.57 13.48 0.90
N LEU A 338 8.43 14.07 1.23
CA LEU A 338 7.21 13.93 0.43
C LEU A 338 7.38 14.58 -0.96
N LEU A 339 8.16 15.66 -1.05
CA LEU A 339 8.55 16.27 -2.32
C LEU A 339 9.36 15.32 -3.19
N TRP A 340 10.37 14.67 -2.62
CA TRP A 340 11.14 13.65 -3.31
C TRP A 340 10.26 12.50 -3.79
N ALA A 341 9.37 12.01 -2.92
CA ALA A 341 8.44 10.95 -3.23
C ALA A 341 7.44 11.35 -4.32
N ALA A 342 6.98 12.60 -4.36
CA ALA A 342 6.15 13.13 -5.44
C ALA A 342 6.91 13.19 -6.77
N ASP A 343 8.20 13.55 -6.75
CA ASP A 343 9.00 13.72 -7.97
C ASP A 343 9.50 12.38 -8.54
N HIS A 344 9.78 11.39 -7.69
CA HIS A 344 10.39 10.11 -8.08
C HIS A 344 9.45 8.91 -7.91
N GLY A 345 8.30 9.09 -7.28
CA GLY A 345 7.29 8.07 -7.14
C GLY A 345 6.43 7.91 -8.40
N GLY A 346 5.82 6.74 -8.53
CA GLY A 346 4.86 6.40 -9.55
C GLY A 346 3.46 6.88 -9.18
N GLY A 347 2.60 7.02 -10.19
CA GLY A 347 1.17 7.19 -9.98
C GLY A 347 0.51 5.93 -9.41
N GLY A 348 -0.75 6.05 -9.00
CA GLY A 348 -1.54 4.92 -8.50
C GLY A 348 -1.61 3.75 -9.48
N ASP A 349 -1.99 2.58 -8.96
CA ASP A 349 -1.91 1.22 -9.54
C ASP A 349 -2.18 1.07 -11.04
N PHE A 350 -2.92 1.98 -11.68
CA PHE A 350 -3.39 1.83 -13.06
C PHE A 350 -3.18 3.06 -13.97
N SER A 351 -2.63 4.18 -13.46
CA SER A 351 -2.37 5.43 -14.23
C SER A 351 -1.16 5.42 -15.20
N ARG A 352 -0.45 4.31 -15.38
CA ARG A 352 0.88 4.27 -16.02
C ARG A 352 1.78 5.41 -15.51
N GLY A 353 1.87 5.57 -14.19
CA GLY A 353 2.89 6.39 -13.55
C GLY A 353 2.74 7.90 -13.60
N ILE A 354 1.89 8.41 -14.48
CA ILE A 354 1.58 9.83 -14.55
C ILE A 354 0.07 9.96 -14.56
N ALA A 355 -0.47 10.44 -13.44
CA ALA A 355 -1.88 10.74 -13.27
C ALA A 355 -2.10 12.26 -13.29
N PRO A 356 -3.30 12.72 -13.69
CA PRO A 356 -3.69 14.13 -13.62
C PRO A 356 -3.46 14.78 -12.26
N TRP A 357 -3.72 14.03 -11.18
CA TRP A 357 -3.68 14.51 -9.80
C TRP A 357 -2.31 15.06 -9.40
N TRP A 358 -1.22 14.45 -9.87
CA TRP A 358 0.13 14.96 -9.66
C TRP A 358 0.27 16.39 -10.20
N PHE A 359 -0.22 16.65 -11.42
CA PHE A 359 -0.14 17.98 -12.02
C PHE A 359 -0.94 19.01 -11.25
N LEU A 360 -2.02 18.61 -10.57
CA LEU A 360 -2.88 19.49 -9.81
C LEU A 360 -2.30 19.81 -8.44
N TRP A 361 -1.85 18.79 -7.71
CA TRP A 361 -1.45 18.90 -6.31
C TRP A 361 0.02 19.27 -6.10
N ARG A 362 0.90 18.93 -7.05
CA ARG A 362 2.33 19.20 -6.91
C ARG A 362 2.59 20.71 -6.86
N ARG A 363 3.24 21.16 -5.78
CA ARG A 363 3.66 22.57 -5.61
C ARG A 363 4.64 23.01 -6.70
N GLU A 364 4.67 24.31 -6.95
CA GLU A 364 5.62 24.87 -7.90
C GLU A 364 6.94 25.26 -7.22
N VAL A 365 7.71 24.23 -6.90
CA VAL A 365 9.07 24.38 -6.34
C VAL A 365 10.04 23.57 -7.16
N LYS A 366 11.34 23.87 -7.02
CA LYS A 366 12.41 23.13 -7.67
C LYS A 366 12.26 21.62 -7.38
N PRO A 367 12.42 20.74 -8.38
CA PRO A 367 12.33 19.30 -8.14
C PRO A 367 13.43 18.85 -7.17
N SER A 368 13.10 17.86 -6.36
CA SER A 368 14.10 17.16 -5.57
C SER A 368 15.07 16.41 -6.49
N LYS A 369 16.33 16.28 -6.08
CA LYS A 369 17.37 15.52 -6.84
C LYS A 369 17.74 14.20 -6.19
N ALA A 370 17.67 14.14 -4.86
CA ALA A 370 18.11 13.00 -4.09
C ALA A 370 17.13 12.78 -2.95
N ARG A 371 16.95 11.51 -2.58
CA ARG A 371 16.15 11.16 -1.41
C ARG A 371 16.79 11.79 -0.17
N PRO A 372 16.05 12.56 0.64
CA PRO A 372 16.56 13.03 1.92
C PRO A 372 17.04 11.88 2.80
N ALA A 373 17.99 12.16 3.68
CA ALA A 373 18.42 11.17 4.66
C ALA A 373 17.22 10.71 5.49
N LEU A 374 17.04 9.40 5.58
CA LEU A 374 16.00 8.79 6.39
C LEU A 374 16.54 8.43 7.76
N GLU A 375 15.67 8.46 8.76
CA GLU A 375 16.02 8.07 10.12
C GLU A 375 16.55 6.63 10.12
N PRO A 376 17.66 6.35 10.81
CA PRO A 376 18.32 5.05 10.68
C PRO A 376 17.55 3.88 11.30
N ALA A 377 16.61 4.16 12.20
CA ALA A 377 15.72 3.19 12.80
C ALA A 377 14.39 3.87 13.12
N VAL A 378 13.29 3.32 12.61
CA VAL A 378 11.92 3.84 12.85
C VAL A 378 10.95 2.70 13.14
N VAL A 379 9.90 3.00 13.89
CA VAL A 379 8.77 2.11 14.12
C VAL A 379 7.48 2.87 13.85
N PHE A 380 6.69 2.37 12.91
CA PHE A 380 5.30 2.74 12.70
C PHE A 380 4.45 1.85 13.60
N ARG A 381 4.30 2.23 14.88
CA ARG A 381 3.61 1.48 15.93
C ARG A 381 2.16 1.14 15.60
N GLY A 382 1.46 2.04 14.89
CA GLY A 382 0.10 1.81 14.42
C GLY A 382 0.05 0.57 13.55
N ALA A 383 0.81 0.58 12.45
CA ALA A 383 0.88 -0.55 11.53
C ALA A 383 1.71 -1.74 12.09
N GLY A 384 2.54 -1.47 13.10
CA GLY A 384 3.53 -2.36 13.70
C GLY A 384 4.69 -2.72 12.78
N HIS A 385 5.06 -1.84 11.85
CA HIS A 385 6.22 -2.05 10.99
C HIS A 385 7.44 -1.30 11.53
N ALA A 386 8.57 -1.98 11.67
CA ALA A 386 9.86 -1.34 11.94
C ALA A 386 10.73 -1.34 10.69
N VAL A 387 11.55 -0.30 10.53
CA VAL A 387 12.56 -0.21 9.48
C VAL A 387 13.89 0.18 10.09
N LEU A 388 14.91 -0.64 9.85
CA LEU A 388 16.30 -0.43 10.24
C LEU A 388 17.13 -0.21 8.97
N ARG A 389 18.05 0.76 9.00
CA ARG A 389 18.92 1.04 7.85
C ARG A 389 20.33 1.50 8.23
N THR A 390 21.28 1.11 7.40
CA THR A 390 22.68 1.52 7.39
C THR A 390 23.03 2.02 5.98
N SER A 391 24.30 2.36 5.72
CA SER A 391 24.72 2.66 4.35
C SER A 391 24.70 1.44 3.42
N HIS A 392 24.76 0.23 4.00
CA HIS A 392 24.86 -1.03 3.28
C HIS A 392 23.60 -1.87 3.31
N ALA A 393 22.74 -1.72 4.30
CA ALA A 393 21.59 -2.60 4.46
C ALA A 393 20.32 -1.87 4.88
N TRP A 394 19.20 -2.50 4.56
CA TRP A 394 17.87 -2.10 4.92
C TRP A 394 17.09 -3.34 5.34
N LEU A 395 16.43 -3.26 6.48
CA LEU A 395 15.61 -4.33 7.01
C LEU A 395 14.27 -3.76 7.43
N ALA A 396 13.19 -4.40 7.01
CA ALA A 396 11.85 -4.15 7.52
C ALA A 396 11.37 -5.34 8.34
N LEU A 397 10.68 -5.10 9.45
CA LEU A 397 10.17 -6.11 10.38
C LEU A 397 8.68 -5.89 10.59
N GLN A 398 7.90 -6.98 10.49
CA GLN A 398 6.48 -7.03 10.77
C GLN A 398 6.24 -7.45 12.22
N GLY A 399 5.70 -6.55 13.02
CA GLY A 399 5.27 -6.78 14.40
C GLY A 399 3.86 -6.24 14.65
N GLY A 400 3.09 -6.06 13.57
CA GLY A 400 1.74 -5.50 13.55
C GLY A 400 0.69 -6.35 14.22
N TRP A 401 -0.48 -6.34 13.62
CA TRP A 401 -1.68 -6.97 14.16
C TRP A 401 -2.32 -7.85 13.09
N ILE A 402 -2.77 -9.03 13.51
CA ILE A 402 -3.60 -9.92 12.70
C ILE A 402 -5.04 -9.61 13.06
N PRO A 403 -5.83 -9.02 12.16
CA PRO A 403 -7.20 -8.66 12.43
C PRO A 403 -8.13 -9.86 12.60
N ASP A 404 -9.23 -9.62 13.30
CA ASP A 404 -10.33 -10.59 13.39
C ASP A 404 -11.09 -10.72 12.06
N SER A 405 -11.17 -9.62 11.32
CA SER A 405 -11.74 -9.56 9.97
C SER A 405 -10.78 -10.12 8.91
N GLU A 406 -11.34 -10.57 7.79
CA GLU A 406 -10.57 -11.03 6.61
C GLU A 406 -10.06 -9.86 5.76
N ILE A 407 -9.56 -8.80 6.39
CA ILE A 407 -8.86 -7.74 5.67
C ILE A 407 -7.46 -8.23 5.34
N HIS A 408 -6.97 -7.87 4.15
CA HIS A 408 -5.72 -8.14 3.43
C HIS A 408 -4.43 -8.46 4.21
N LYS A 409 -4.49 -9.28 5.25
CA LYS A 409 -3.47 -9.56 6.26
C LYS A 409 -3.13 -11.04 6.26
N ASN A 410 -1.84 -11.30 6.39
CA ASN A 410 -1.28 -12.64 6.45
C ASN A 410 -0.99 -13.03 7.90
N PHE A 411 -0.75 -14.31 8.15
CA PHE A 411 -0.24 -14.82 9.41
C PHE A 411 1.29 -14.63 9.48
N ASP A 412 1.74 -13.39 9.30
CA ASP A 412 3.12 -12.98 9.08
C ASP A 412 3.76 -12.22 10.26
N LEU A 413 3.19 -12.30 11.48
CA LEU A 413 3.78 -11.65 12.66
C LEU A 413 5.17 -12.22 12.94
N GLY A 414 6.14 -11.32 13.02
CA GLY A 414 7.56 -11.61 13.15
C GLY A 414 8.31 -11.69 11.83
N SER A 415 7.63 -11.73 10.67
CA SER A 415 8.27 -11.79 9.36
C SER A 415 9.12 -10.56 9.11
N PHE A 416 10.14 -10.68 8.26
CA PHE A 416 11.03 -9.58 7.94
C PHE A 416 11.56 -9.69 6.51
N VAL A 417 12.00 -8.55 6.00
CA VAL A 417 12.64 -8.40 4.69
C VAL A 417 14.03 -7.84 4.90
N LEU A 418 15.03 -8.39 4.21
CA LEU A 418 16.42 -7.92 4.28
C LEU A 418 16.95 -7.63 2.87
N VAL A 419 17.43 -6.41 2.70
CA VAL A 419 18.14 -5.92 1.51
C VAL A 419 19.54 -5.50 1.91
N VAL A 420 20.56 -5.99 1.21
CA VAL A 420 21.96 -5.61 1.43
C VAL A 420 22.57 -5.20 0.09
N ASP A 421 23.22 -4.04 0.07
CA ASP A 421 23.83 -3.39 -1.10
C ASP A 421 22.89 -3.35 -2.32
N GLY A 422 21.61 -3.07 -2.07
CA GLY A 422 20.57 -2.99 -3.11
C GLY A 422 20.03 -4.34 -3.59
N GLN A 423 20.46 -5.46 -3.01
CA GLN A 423 19.99 -6.80 -3.34
C GLN A 423 19.14 -7.38 -2.22
N ARG A 424 17.96 -7.92 -2.57
CA ARG A 424 17.06 -8.60 -1.64
C ARG A 424 17.55 -10.01 -1.36
N PHE A 425 17.62 -10.37 -0.09
CA PHE A 425 18.08 -11.68 0.38
C PHE A 425 17.05 -12.43 1.22
N VAL A 426 16.25 -11.70 1.99
CA VAL A 426 15.09 -12.25 2.68
C VAL A 426 13.87 -11.48 2.20
N HIS A 427 12.80 -12.18 1.87
CA HIS A 427 11.57 -11.59 1.40
C HIS A 427 10.38 -12.10 2.22
N ASP A 428 9.31 -11.32 2.20
CA ASP A 428 7.99 -11.87 2.50
C ASP A 428 7.37 -12.27 1.16
N PRO A 429 6.67 -13.41 1.03
CA PRO A 429 6.03 -13.74 -0.24
C PRO A 429 4.75 -12.91 -0.50
N GLY A 430 4.12 -12.37 0.54
CA GLY A 430 3.01 -11.43 0.45
C GLY A 430 1.74 -11.98 -0.21
N TYR A 431 1.34 -11.39 -1.36
CA TYR A 431 0.01 -11.54 -1.97
C TYR A 431 -0.50 -12.98 -2.08
N GLY A 432 -1.64 -13.26 -1.45
CA GLY A 432 -2.32 -14.56 -1.54
C GLY A 432 -1.60 -15.70 -0.81
N LYS A 433 -0.59 -15.39 0.01
CA LYS A 433 0.12 -16.33 0.89
C LYS A 433 -0.25 -15.98 2.32
N ARG A 434 -1.36 -16.55 2.80
CA ARG A 434 -1.95 -16.18 4.09
C ARG A 434 -1.34 -16.97 5.24
N GLU A 435 -1.01 -18.23 4.99
CA GLU A 435 -0.55 -19.22 5.97
C GLU A 435 0.79 -18.86 6.59
N ALA A 436 0.95 -19.06 7.90
CA ALA A 436 2.20 -18.75 8.62
C ALA A 436 3.41 -19.50 8.03
N THR A 437 3.18 -20.70 7.50
CA THR A 437 4.23 -21.51 6.85
C THR A 437 4.81 -20.89 5.57
N ALA A 438 4.13 -19.89 4.98
CA ALA A 438 4.66 -19.15 3.85
C ALA A 438 5.65 -18.05 4.25
N HIS A 439 5.74 -17.65 5.53
CA HIS A 439 6.51 -16.48 5.95
C HIS A 439 7.80 -16.83 6.71
N SER A 440 8.61 -15.80 7.00
CA SER A 440 9.86 -15.91 7.78
C SER A 440 9.58 -15.84 9.30
N VAL A 441 8.75 -16.76 9.81
CA VAL A 441 8.20 -16.75 11.18
C VAL A 441 8.49 -18.05 11.94
N LEU A 442 8.21 -18.07 13.25
CA LEU A 442 8.07 -19.31 14.01
C LEU A 442 6.81 -20.04 13.52
N THR A 443 6.89 -21.34 13.32
CA THR A 443 5.75 -22.22 13.05
C THR A 443 5.67 -23.31 14.10
N LEU A 444 4.45 -23.72 14.43
CA LEU A 444 4.12 -24.76 15.40
C LEU A 444 3.12 -25.73 14.77
N GLU A 445 3.02 -26.93 15.32
CA GLU A 445 2.01 -27.91 14.93
C GLU A 445 0.99 -28.17 16.05
N GLY A 446 -0.26 -28.39 15.66
CA GLY A 446 -1.34 -28.73 16.57
C GLY A 446 -1.29 -30.20 17.01
N PRO A 447 -2.19 -30.61 17.93
CA PRO A 447 -2.31 -32.00 18.37
C PRO A 447 -2.62 -33.00 17.24
N ASP A 448 -3.18 -32.51 16.12
CA ASP A 448 -3.48 -33.29 14.91
C ASP A 448 -2.30 -33.35 13.90
N GLY A 449 -1.17 -32.72 14.24
CA GLY A 449 0.02 -32.65 13.39
C GLY A 449 -0.07 -31.64 12.25
N LYS A 450 -1.13 -30.81 12.19
CA LYS A 450 -1.25 -29.75 11.19
C LYS A 450 -0.57 -28.47 11.67
N PRO A 451 -0.07 -27.61 10.77
CA PRO A 451 0.43 -26.30 11.14
C PRO A 451 -0.63 -25.49 11.89
N LEU A 452 -0.23 -24.91 13.03
CA LEU A 452 -1.02 -23.88 13.70
C LEU A 452 -0.87 -22.57 12.94
N GLU A 453 -1.99 -21.90 12.72
CA GLU A 453 -1.99 -20.52 12.25
C GLU A 453 -1.85 -19.56 13.41
N GLN A 454 -1.35 -18.36 13.11
CA GLN A 454 -1.31 -17.30 14.10
C GLN A 454 -2.74 -16.87 14.46
N ARG A 455 -2.95 -16.48 15.71
CA ARG A 455 -4.25 -16.10 16.25
C ARG A 455 -4.70 -14.79 15.63
N LYS A 456 -5.94 -14.79 15.15
CA LYS A 456 -6.69 -13.54 14.92
C LYS A 456 -6.75 -12.73 16.22
N GLY A 457 -6.64 -11.42 16.08
CA GLY A 457 -6.49 -10.48 17.19
C GLY A 457 -5.05 -10.34 17.70
N ALA A 458 -4.12 -11.23 17.35
CA ALA A 458 -2.76 -11.18 17.87
C ALA A 458 -2.02 -9.94 17.40
N ARG A 459 -1.24 -9.33 18.30
CA ARG A 459 -0.44 -8.14 18.02
C ARG A 459 0.95 -8.28 18.59
N GLY A 460 1.96 -7.92 17.80
CA GLY A 460 3.33 -7.78 18.28
C GLY A 460 3.51 -6.50 19.09
N ARG A 461 4.38 -6.55 20.11
CA ARG A 461 4.72 -5.39 20.94
C ARG A 461 6.21 -5.11 20.85
N TYR A 462 6.57 -3.99 20.23
CA TYR A 462 7.96 -3.54 20.22
C TYR A 462 8.42 -3.25 21.64
N LEU A 463 9.49 -3.91 22.06
CA LEU A 463 10.12 -3.78 23.38
C LEU A 463 11.30 -2.80 23.35
N ALA A 464 12.00 -2.71 22.21
CA ALA A 464 13.18 -1.88 22.08
C ALA A 464 13.32 -1.30 20.67
N LEU A 465 13.85 -0.07 20.59
CA LEU A 465 14.35 0.52 19.36
C LEU A 465 15.60 1.34 19.68
N SER A 466 16.71 1.03 19.01
CA SER A 466 17.96 1.75 19.19
C SER A 466 18.71 1.93 17.87
N SER A 467 19.52 2.97 17.83
CA SER A 467 20.43 3.27 16.73
C SER A 467 21.67 3.93 17.31
N SER A 468 22.82 3.37 16.98
CA SER A 468 24.16 3.90 17.27
C SER A 468 24.99 3.87 15.99
N PRO A 469 26.17 4.52 15.91
CA PRO A 469 27.03 4.42 14.73
C PRO A 469 27.44 2.99 14.34
N ALA A 470 27.41 2.04 15.29
CA ALA A 470 27.83 0.66 15.03
C ALA A 470 26.70 -0.25 14.53
N LEU A 471 25.45 0.00 14.96
CA LEU A 471 24.30 -0.85 14.63
C LEU A 471 22.95 -0.16 14.80
N ARG A 472 21.92 -0.80 14.25
CA ARG A 472 20.50 -0.56 14.51
C ARG A 472 19.92 -1.77 15.22
N TYR A 473 18.99 -1.56 16.13
CA TYR A 473 18.41 -2.63 16.94
C TYR A 473 16.91 -2.42 17.11
N ALA A 474 16.13 -3.48 16.93
CA ALA A 474 14.74 -3.56 17.35
C ALA A 474 14.51 -4.88 18.10
N ALA A 475 13.58 -4.87 19.05
CA ALA A 475 13.04 -6.11 19.63
C ALA A 475 11.52 -6.06 19.64
N VAL A 476 10.89 -7.18 19.32
CA VAL A 476 9.43 -7.34 19.30
C VAL A 476 9.03 -8.60 20.05
N ASP A 477 8.09 -8.44 20.97
CA ASP A 477 7.39 -9.52 21.67
C ASP A 477 6.23 -9.99 20.79
N LEU A 478 6.27 -11.27 20.45
CA LEU A 478 5.37 -11.99 19.56
C LEU A 478 4.69 -13.16 20.29
N GLY A 479 4.74 -13.19 21.63
CA GLY A 479 4.16 -14.29 22.43
C GLY A 479 2.65 -14.47 22.22
N ALA A 480 1.95 -13.42 21.78
CA ALA A 480 0.53 -13.47 21.45
C ALA A 480 0.20 -14.24 20.15
N ALA A 481 1.20 -14.59 19.34
CA ALA A 481 0.99 -15.10 17.98
C ALA A 481 0.23 -16.43 17.93
N TYR A 482 0.46 -17.39 18.83
CA TYR A 482 -0.12 -18.74 18.72
C TYR A 482 -1.00 -19.19 19.90
N GLY A 483 -0.88 -18.55 21.08
CA GLY A 483 -1.39 -19.14 22.32
C GLY A 483 -0.65 -20.44 22.67
N PRO A 484 -1.15 -21.29 23.61
CA PRO A 484 -0.52 -22.58 23.89
C PRO A 484 -0.33 -23.42 22.61
N PRO A 485 0.85 -24.03 22.40
CA PRO A 485 1.92 -24.23 23.37
C PRO A 485 2.96 -23.10 23.46
N LEU A 486 2.78 -21.97 22.77
CA LEU A 486 3.70 -20.84 22.86
C LEU A 486 3.51 -20.09 24.19
N ARG A 487 4.58 -20.01 25.00
CA ARG A 487 4.62 -19.20 26.22
C ARG A 487 5.24 -17.84 25.99
N ARG A 488 6.32 -17.79 25.20
CA ARG A 488 7.07 -16.57 24.92
C ARG A 488 7.73 -16.66 23.55
N TRP A 489 7.71 -15.55 22.82
CA TRP A 489 8.53 -15.38 21.63
C TRP A 489 8.97 -13.94 21.55
N VAL A 490 10.27 -13.68 21.70
CA VAL A 490 10.85 -12.36 21.46
C VAL A 490 11.85 -12.45 20.33
N ARG A 491 11.67 -11.63 19.31
CA ARG A 491 12.60 -11.51 18.19
C ARG A 491 13.38 -10.22 18.32
N HIS A 492 14.70 -10.35 18.42
CA HIS A 492 15.65 -9.26 18.36
C HIS A 492 16.25 -9.20 16.97
N VAL A 493 16.29 -8.01 16.38
CA VAL A 493 16.89 -7.77 15.07
C VAL A 493 17.96 -6.71 15.21
N LEU A 494 19.20 -7.08 14.89
CA LEU A 494 20.35 -6.19 14.88
C LEU A 494 20.84 -6.04 13.44
N LEU A 495 20.89 -4.81 12.94
CA LEU A 495 21.46 -4.48 11.64
C LEU A 495 22.79 -3.76 11.84
N LEU A 496 23.89 -4.42 11.50
CA LEU A 496 25.24 -3.91 11.71
C LEU A 496 25.66 -3.00 10.56
N GLU A 497 26.51 -2.00 10.83
CA GLU A 497 26.88 -0.99 9.82
C GLU A 497 27.50 -1.61 8.55
N ARG A 498 28.17 -2.76 8.67
CA ARG A 498 28.77 -3.51 7.54
C ARG A 498 27.80 -4.43 6.77
N GLY A 499 26.50 -4.18 6.90
CA GLY A 499 25.46 -4.90 6.14
C GLY A 499 25.10 -6.29 6.68
N ALA A 500 25.68 -6.72 7.80
CA ALA A 500 25.28 -7.97 8.44
C ALA A 500 24.02 -7.78 9.30
N ALA A 501 23.11 -8.74 9.25
CA ALA A 501 21.94 -8.82 10.13
C ALA A 501 22.11 -9.99 11.11
N VAL A 502 21.80 -9.76 12.38
CA VAL A 502 21.71 -10.80 13.41
C VAL A 502 20.28 -10.84 13.92
N ILE A 503 19.62 -11.98 13.76
CA ILE A 503 18.30 -12.27 14.32
C ILE A 503 18.52 -13.17 15.52
N VAL A 504 17.98 -12.78 16.68
CA VAL A 504 17.96 -13.60 17.89
C VAL A 504 16.51 -13.88 18.24
N ASP A 505 16.11 -15.13 18.14
CA ASP A 505 14.79 -15.61 18.55
C ASP A 505 14.91 -16.27 19.93
N GLU A 506 14.30 -15.65 20.93
CA GLU A 506 14.05 -16.22 22.25
C GLU A 506 12.66 -16.84 22.23
N VAL A 507 12.58 -18.17 22.28
CA VAL A 507 11.31 -18.90 22.20
C VAL A 507 11.17 -19.79 23.42
N GLU A 508 10.06 -19.66 24.14
CA GLU A 508 9.67 -20.56 25.22
C GLU A 508 8.36 -21.27 24.87
N LEU A 509 8.38 -22.59 24.95
CA LEU A 509 7.30 -23.49 24.58
C LEU A 509 6.91 -24.37 25.78
N GLU A 510 5.69 -24.88 25.75
CA GLU A 510 5.32 -26.02 26.59
C GLU A 510 6.13 -27.26 26.19
N ARG A 511 6.58 -28.02 27.19
CA ARG A 511 7.32 -29.26 26.95
C ARG A 511 6.52 -30.21 26.07
N GLY A 512 7.12 -30.67 24.98
CA GLY A 512 6.46 -31.56 24.01
C GLY A 512 5.65 -30.84 22.93
N ALA A 513 5.80 -29.52 22.80
CA ALA A 513 5.28 -28.77 21.65
C ALA A 513 5.71 -29.43 20.33
N ARG A 514 4.78 -29.56 19.38
CA ARG A 514 5.00 -30.28 18.13
C ARG A 514 5.46 -29.36 17.01
N GLY A 515 6.36 -29.87 16.18
CA GLY A 515 6.89 -29.19 15.00
C GLY A 515 7.42 -27.77 15.20
N PRO A 516 8.03 -27.38 16.33
CA PRO A 516 8.53 -26.01 16.46
C PRO A 516 9.67 -25.77 15.47
N ALA A 517 9.49 -24.76 14.63
CA ALA A 517 10.42 -24.46 13.56
C ALA A 517 10.48 -22.97 13.27
N LEU A 518 11.68 -22.42 13.09
CA LEU A 518 11.86 -21.05 12.58
C LEU A 518 12.09 -21.11 11.08
N ARG A 519 11.28 -20.36 10.33
CA ARG A 519 11.36 -20.32 8.87
C ARG A 519 12.04 -19.04 8.38
N LEU A 520 12.71 -19.14 7.24
CA LEU A 520 13.32 -18.02 6.54
C LEU A 520 13.07 -18.15 5.03
N GLN A 521 12.39 -17.17 4.46
CA GLN A 521 12.03 -17.13 3.05
C GLN A 521 13.05 -16.35 2.23
N VAL A 522 13.63 -17.01 1.24
CA VAL A 522 14.70 -16.49 0.40
C VAL A 522 14.27 -16.46 -1.07
N PRO A 523 14.77 -15.53 -1.91
CA PRO A 523 14.29 -15.37 -3.28
C PRO A 523 14.77 -16.45 -4.25
N CYS A 524 15.66 -17.35 -3.83
CA CYS A 524 16.22 -18.43 -4.64
C CYS A 524 16.39 -19.70 -3.80
N GLU A 525 16.66 -20.83 -4.47
CA GLU A 525 16.95 -22.08 -3.77
C GLU A 525 18.26 -21.97 -2.98
N PRO A 526 18.25 -22.22 -1.67
CA PRO A 526 19.43 -22.11 -0.83
C PRO A 526 20.30 -23.37 -0.94
N THR A 527 21.63 -23.19 -1.01
CA THR A 527 22.57 -24.31 -0.82
C THR A 527 22.98 -24.40 0.65
N LEU A 528 23.07 -25.61 1.21
CA LEU A 528 23.54 -25.86 2.58
C LEU A 528 25.02 -26.29 2.57
N ALA A 529 25.88 -25.60 3.31
CA ALA A 529 27.31 -25.91 3.38
C ALA A 529 27.73 -26.64 4.68
N GLY A 530 27.77 -27.97 4.67
CA GLY A 530 28.34 -28.81 5.75
C GLY A 530 27.33 -29.29 6.80
N GLU A 531 27.72 -30.32 7.58
CA GLU A 531 26.88 -30.86 8.66
C GLU A 531 26.80 -29.87 9.83
N GLY A 532 25.60 -29.39 10.15
CA GLY A 532 25.32 -28.58 11.35
C GLY A 532 25.75 -27.10 11.29
N ARG A 533 26.51 -26.68 10.28
CA ARG A 533 26.71 -25.26 9.94
C ARG A 533 25.95 -24.99 8.68
N ALA A 534 24.84 -24.29 8.79
CA ALA A 534 24.07 -23.99 7.61
C ALA A 534 24.61 -22.74 6.92
N GLY A 535 25.74 -22.90 6.22
CA GLY A 535 26.20 -21.89 5.29
C GLY A 535 25.20 -21.81 4.16
N LEU A 536 24.33 -20.80 4.21
CA LEU A 536 23.53 -20.38 3.08
C LEU A 536 24.46 -19.72 2.06
N GLU A 537 24.32 -20.00 0.77
CA GLU A 537 24.79 -19.09 -0.27
C GLU A 537 23.58 -18.65 -1.09
N LEU A 538 23.21 -17.38 -0.95
CA LEU A 538 22.26 -16.74 -1.86
C LEU A 538 23.05 -16.05 -2.95
N GLU A 539 23.18 -16.69 -4.10
CA GLU A 539 23.64 -16.01 -5.31
C GLU A 539 22.48 -15.17 -5.85
N GLY A 540 22.54 -13.86 -5.66
CA GLY A 540 21.77 -12.95 -6.51
C GLY A 540 22.67 -12.30 -7.54
N GLY A 541 22.10 -11.40 -8.34
CA GLY A 541 22.79 -10.84 -9.50
C GLY A 541 24.08 -10.07 -9.20
N GLN A 542 24.34 -9.67 -7.95
CA GLN A 542 25.47 -8.83 -7.58
C GLN A 542 26.28 -9.30 -6.35
N GLY A 543 25.86 -10.36 -5.65
CA GLY A 543 26.59 -10.81 -4.46
C GLY A 543 26.06 -12.09 -3.83
N ARG A 544 26.85 -12.58 -2.88
CA ARG A 544 26.54 -13.73 -2.01
C ARG A 544 26.16 -13.23 -0.62
N LEU A 545 25.09 -13.76 -0.06
CA LEU A 545 24.85 -13.69 1.39
C LEU A 545 24.93 -15.10 1.91
N GLY A 546 25.52 -15.26 3.09
CA GLY A 546 25.35 -16.50 3.79
C GLY A 546 24.92 -16.40 5.23
N GLY A 547 24.71 -17.59 5.77
CA GLY A 547 23.96 -17.85 6.98
C GLY A 547 24.78 -18.62 8.00
N SER A 548 24.48 -18.41 9.27
CA SER A 548 24.79 -19.40 10.30
C SER A 548 23.64 -19.40 11.29
N VAL A 549 23.13 -20.59 11.59
CA VAL A 549 22.08 -20.80 12.57
C VAL A 549 22.61 -21.62 13.72
N PHE A 550 22.38 -21.16 14.95
CA PHE A 550 22.74 -21.84 16.18
C PHE A 550 21.48 -22.14 16.98
N GLY A 551 21.36 -23.35 17.56
CA GLY A 551 20.24 -23.72 18.42
C GLY A 551 19.19 -24.64 17.79
N GLY A 552 19.42 -25.15 16.57
CA GLY A 552 18.54 -26.12 15.91
C GLY A 552 19.19 -26.75 14.67
N ALA A 553 18.49 -27.70 14.04
CA ALA A 553 18.92 -28.31 12.77
C ALA A 553 18.35 -27.51 11.60
N LEU A 554 19.20 -27.09 10.65
CA LEU A 554 18.74 -26.41 9.43
C LEU A 554 18.51 -27.40 8.29
N GLU A 555 17.39 -27.24 7.60
CA GLU A 555 17.05 -27.94 6.36
C GLU A 555 16.39 -26.99 5.35
N VAL A 556 16.33 -27.41 4.09
CA VAL A 556 15.48 -26.77 3.07
C VAL A 556 14.08 -27.38 3.17
N ALA A 557 13.03 -26.55 3.19
CA ALA A 557 11.67 -27.05 3.29
C ALA A 557 11.29 -27.85 2.04
N ALA A 558 10.90 -29.11 2.22
CA ALA A 558 10.48 -29.96 1.10
C ALA A 558 9.28 -29.39 0.31
N SER A 559 8.39 -28.65 0.97
CA SER A 559 7.21 -28.06 0.32
C SER A 559 7.47 -26.71 -0.35
N HIS A 560 8.60 -26.06 -0.03
CA HIS A 560 8.93 -24.71 -0.48
C HIS A 560 10.45 -24.61 -0.67
N PRO A 561 10.99 -24.86 -1.87
CA PRO A 561 12.44 -24.86 -2.10
C PRO A 561 13.10 -23.50 -1.83
N SER A 562 12.30 -22.43 -1.71
CA SER A 562 12.71 -21.08 -1.32
C SER A 562 12.68 -20.82 0.19
N ALA A 563 12.45 -21.84 1.03
CA ALA A 563 12.34 -21.69 2.47
C ALA A 563 13.39 -22.54 3.21
N LEU A 564 14.11 -21.89 4.11
CA LEU A 564 14.96 -22.55 5.10
C LEU A 564 14.18 -22.76 6.40
N VAL A 565 14.41 -23.90 7.05
CA VAL A 565 13.72 -24.28 8.28
C VAL A 565 14.73 -24.69 9.32
N THR A 566 14.68 -24.03 10.48
CA THR A 566 15.44 -24.42 11.68
C THR A 566 14.50 -25.16 12.62
N ARG A 567 14.63 -26.48 12.73
CA ARG A 567 13.83 -27.27 13.67
C ARG A 567 14.37 -27.13 15.09
N LEU A 568 13.45 -26.87 16.02
CA LEU A 568 13.74 -26.74 17.45
C LEU A 568 13.49 -28.09 18.14
N ASP A 569 14.27 -28.39 19.18
CA ASP A 569 14.16 -29.63 19.95
C ASP A 569 12.88 -29.63 20.83
N PRO A 570 11.84 -30.42 20.50
CA PRO A 570 10.57 -30.39 21.23
C PRO A 570 10.69 -30.87 22.69
N ALA A 571 11.81 -31.49 23.07
CA ALA A 571 12.06 -31.90 24.44
C ALA A 571 12.48 -30.74 25.37
N ARG A 572 12.86 -29.59 24.81
CA ARG A 572 13.25 -28.39 25.55
C ARG A 572 12.09 -27.41 25.62
N GLU A 573 12.02 -26.68 26.72
CA GLU A 573 11.04 -25.59 26.89
C GLU A 573 11.60 -24.25 26.43
N GLU A 574 12.92 -24.07 26.45
CA GLU A 574 13.57 -22.80 26.11
C GLU A 574 14.53 -22.97 24.93
N HIS A 575 14.39 -22.07 23.97
CA HIS A 575 15.22 -22.00 22.78
C HIS A 575 15.79 -20.60 22.63
N LEU A 576 17.09 -20.54 22.41
CA LEU A 576 17.77 -19.34 21.93
C LEU A 576 18.35 -19.67 20.57
N VAL A 577 17.75 -19.10 19.52
CA VAL A 577 18.18 -19.33 18.15
C VAL A 577 18.80 -18.06 17.60
N LEU A 578 19.99 -18.19 17.02
CA LEU A 578 20.71 -17.07 16.44
C LEU A 578 20.90 -17.32 14.95
N THR A 579 20.40 -16.40 14.13
CA THR A 579 20.59 -16.39 12.68
C THR A 579 21.48 -15.21 12.30
N VAL A 580 22.65 -15.47 11.74
CA VAL A 580 23.57 -14.45 11.23
C VAL A 580 23.51 -14.45 9.71
N LEU A 581 23.17 -13.32 9.12
CA LEU A 581 23.12 -13.10 7.67
C LEU A 581 24.15 -12.04 7.29
N ALA A 582 25.09 -12.34 6.39
CA ALA A 582 26.15 -11.40 6.02
C ALA A 582 26.64 -11.54 4.57
N PRO A 583 27.11 -10.45 3.94
CA PRO A 583 27.72 -10.50 2.60
C PRO A 583 29.03 -11.31 2.52
N GLY A 584 29.19 -12.08 1.45
CA GLY A 584 30.44 -12.76 1.05
C GLY A 584 30.87 -13.94 1.94
N PRO A 585 32.12 -14.43 1.80
CA PRO A 585 32.66 -15.55 2.59
C PRO A 585 32.92 -15.20 4.08
N ALA A 586 32.47 -14.02 4.54
CA ALA A 586 32.68 -13.49 5.88
C ALA A 586 32.06 -14.35 7.00
N LEU A 587 31.29 -15.39 6.66
CA LEU A 587 30.62 -16.27 7.62
C LEU A 587 31.48 -17.40 8.16
N GLY A 588 32.60 -17.73 7.52
CA GLY A 588 33.53 -18.77 8.02
C GLY A 588 34.05 -18.51 9.45
N ALA A 589 33.76 -17.34 10.02
CA ALA A 589 34.17 -16.90 11.34
C ALA A 589 33.02 -16.78 12.37
N ALA A 590 31.75 -17.08 12.02
CA ALA A 590 30.67 -17.02 12.99
C ALA A 590 30.81 -18.15 14.03
N ALA A 591 30.79 -17.79 15.31
CA ALA A 591 30.94 -18.73 16.42
C ALA A 591 30.05 -18.28 17.57
N PHE A 592 29.33 -19.22 18.16
CA PHE A 592 28.44 -18.97 19.28
C PHE A 592 28.91 -19.74 20.51
N GLU A 593 29.01 -19.03 21.62
CA GLU A 593 29.37 -19.59 22.93
C GLU A 593 28.31 -19.13 23.93
N ARG A 594 27.80 -20.07 24.73
CA ARG A 594 26.86 -19.79 25.83
C ARG A 594 27.46 -20.29 27.14
N ASP A 595 27.38 -19.46 28.17
CA ASP A 595 27.81 -19.74 29.53
C ASP A 595 26.72 -19.23 30.49
N GLY A 596 25.82 -20.13 30.91
CA GLY A 596 24.65 -19.80 31.72
C GLY A 596 23.77 -18.72 31.08
N ASP A 597 23.70 -17.57 31.77
CA ASP A 597 22.94 -16.36 31.41
C ASP A 597 23.76 -15.37 30.57
N ALA A 598 24.96 -15.74 30.13
CA ALA A 598 25.76 -14.96 29.18
C ALA A 598 25.92 -15.73 27.87
N ALA A 599 25.93 -15.00 26.75
CA ALA A 599 26.29 -15.57 25.47
C ALA A 599 27.12 -14.60 24.63
N ARG A 600 27.96 -15.16 23.76
CA ARG A 600 28.84 -14.44 22.86
C ARG A 600 28.65 -14.98 21.46
N LEU A 601 28.39 -14.08 20.52
CA LEU A 601 28.32 -14.40 19.10
C LEU A 601 29.41 -13.61 18.37
N LYS A 602 30.41 -14.31 17.83
CA LYS A 602 31.33 -13.72 16.87
C LYS A 602 30.57 -13.52 15.55
N CYS A 603 30.49 -12.29 15.08
CA CYS A 603 29.82 -11.93 13.83
C CYS A 603 30.63 -10.85 13.07
N PRO A 604 30.30 -10.55 11.82
CA PRO A 604 30.92 -9.43 11.12
C PRO A 604 30.75 -8.13 11.89
N GLY A 605 31.86 -7.45 12.21
CA GLY A 605 31.85 -6.22 12.99
C GLY A 605 32.17 -6.36 14.47
N GLY A 606 32.25 -7.58 15.03
CA GLY A 606 32.75 -7.80 16.38
C GLY A 606 32.18 -9.02 17.09
N ILE A 607 32.26 -9.00 18.41
CA ILE A 607 31.61 -10.00 19.27
C ILE A 607 30.36 -9.35 19.85
N LEU A 608 29.18 -9.86 19.48
CA LEU A 608 27.92 -9.50 20.10
C LEU A 608 27.82 -10.21 21.45
N HIS A 609 27.70 -9.45 22.51
CA HIS A 609 27.46 -9.96 23.86
C HIS A 609 25.97 -9.91 24.15
N LEU A 610 25.45 -11.04 24.62
CA LEU A 610 24.08 -11.22 25.08
C LEU A 610 24.11 -11.53 26.57
N ALA A 611 23.13 -11.02 27.31
CA ALA A 611 22.90 -11.39 28.69
C ALA A 611 21.42 -11.70 28.87
N ARG A 612 21.10 -12.69 29.69
CA ARG A 612 19.75 -13.00 30.15
C ARG A 612 19.50 -12.28 31.46
N ASP A 613 18.31 -11.71 31.60
CA ASP A 613 17.80 -11.25 32.88
C ASP A 613 16.32 -11.67 33.04
N ALA A 614 15.64 -11.11 34.04
CA ALA A 614 14.23 -11.41 34.31
C ALA A 614 13.29 -11.07 33.13
N ALA A 615 13.70 -10.17 32.23
CA ALA A 615 12.93 -9.81 31.05
C ALA A 615 13.29 -10.64 29.81
N GLY A 616 14.24 -11.57 29.91
CA GLY A 616 14.69 -12.46 28.84
C GLY A 616 16.12 -12.16 28.35
N TRP A 617 16.43 -12.61 27.14
CA TRP A 617 17.73 -12.34 26.52
C TRP A 617 17.78 -10.92 25.96
N ARG A 618 18.94 -10.26 26.06
CA ARG A 618 19.16 -8.96 25.44
C ARG A 618 20.59 -8.77 24.93
N PRO A 619 20.77 -8.05 23.82
CA PRO A 619 22.09 -7.58 23.43
C PRO A 619 22.56 -6.48 24.40
N THR A 620 23.79 -6.62 24.91
CA THR A 620 24.36 -5.69 25.89
C THR A 620 25.47 -4.84 25.30
N ARG A 621 26.29 -5.40 24.41
CA ARG A 621 27.36 -4.68 23.70
C ARG A 621 27.80 -5.39 22.42
N LEU A 622 28.31 -4.62 21.45
CA LEU A 622 29.04 -5.12 20.28
C LEU A 622 30.51 -4.74 20.40
N GLY A 623 31.37 -5.73 20.63
CA GLY A 623 32.77 -5.50 21.00
C GLY A 623 32.85 -4.69 22.29
N LYS A 624 33.41 -3.48 22.22
CA LYS A 624 33.49 -2.55 23.35
C LYS A 624 32.32 -1.56 23.42
N THR A 625 31.46 -1.52 22.39
CA THR A 625 30.39 -0.52 22.28
C THR A 625 29.13 -1.01 22.99
N PRO A 626 28.67 -0.36 24.08
CA PRO A 626 27.41 -0.69 24.72
C PRO A 626 26.23 -0.55 23.76
N ILE A 627 25.22 -1.40 23.92
CA ILE A 627 23.95 -1.30 23.20
C ILE A 627 22.93 -0.73 24.17
N GLU A 628 22.67 0.56 24.02
CA GLU A 628 21.62 1.23 24.79
C GLU A 628 20.26 0.78 24.26
N VAL A 629 19.46 0.16 25.12
CA VAL A 629 18.10 -0.23 24.80
C VAL A 629 17.20 1.00 24.99
N GLY A 630 16.87 1.66 23.88
CA GLY A 630 15.94 2.78 23.90
C GLY A 630 14.50 2.32 24.02
N ASP A 631 13.70 3.08 24.79
CA ASP A 631 12.25 2.92 24.82
C ASP A 631 11.67 3.20 23.41
N PRO A 632 11.00 2.23 22.77
CA PRO A 632 10.34 2.44 21.51
C PRO A 632 9.38 3.62 21.53
N ALA A 633 8.74 3.92 22.66
CA ALA A 633 7.79 5.02 22.84
C ALA A 633 8.46 6.40 22.77
N ALA A 634 9.70 6.51 23.27
CA ALA A 634 10.43 7.78 23.37
C ALA A 634 10.93 8.31 22.02
N ARG A 635 11.10 7.45 21.00
CA ARG A 635 11.51 7.87 19.66
C ARG A 635 10.28 8.10 18.77
N SER A 636 9.80 9.34 18.73
CA SER A 636 8.87 9.78 17.69
C SER A 636 9.63 10.05 16.39
N LEU A 637 8.99 9.77 15.26
CA LEU A 637 9.55 10.06 13.95
C LEU A 637 9.77 11.57 13.83
N LYS A 638 11.03 11.98 13.66
CA LYS A 638 11.38 13.40 13.46
C LYS A 638 11.12 13.78 12.01
N ARG A 639 10.74 15.03 11.80
CA ARG A 639 10.62 15.57 10.44
C ARG A 639 11.98 15.59 9.76
N ALA A 640 11.98 15.41 8.44
CA ALA A 640 13.17 15.57 7.61
C ALA A 640 13.76 17.01 7.70
N THR A 641 13.01 18.00 8.18
CA THR A 641 13.49 19.37 8.42
C THR A 641 14.31 19.53 9.69
N GLY A 642 14.51 18.47 10.48
CA GLY A 642 15.31 18.49 11.71
C GLY A 642 14.65 19.21 12.91
N ARG A 643 13.47 19.82 12.74
CA ARG A 643 12.71 20.38 13.86
C ARG A 643 11.95 19.27 14.59
N ALA A 644 12.25 19.08 15.87
CA ALA A 644 11.48 18.22 16.76
C ALA A 644 10.02 18.73 16.86
N ARG A 645 9.06 17.82 17.06
CA ARG A 645 7.67 18.17 17.40
C ARG A 645 7.71 19.09 18.64
N ARG A 646 7.03 20.24 18.57
CA ARG A 646 6.69 21.02 19.76
C ARG A 646 5.48 20.39 20.42
#